data_AF-A0A5J9VBZ5-F1
#
_entry.id   AF-A0A5J9VBZ5-F1
#
_cell.length_a   1.000
_cell.length_b   1.000
_cell.length_c   1.000
_cell.angle_alpha   90.00
_cell.angle_beta   90.00
_cell.angle_gamma   90.00
#
_symmetry.space_group_name_H-M   'P 1'
#
loop_
_entity.id
_entity.type
_entity.pdbx_description
1 polymer ?
#
loop_
_entity_poly.entity_id
_entity_poly.type
_entity_poly.pdbx_seq_one_letter_code
_entity_poly.pdbx_strand_id
1 'polypeptide(L)'
;MAAPYDEAAWSEEAARRVWGGAVPLQVHLHDADVTALPPPPPFLVTLRPPPLSSAKAICFTGFASWFRNCDPLRRLAALCEFRRCISRIAVERADSSSALPPGVDTVWFEYKGLPLKWYVPIGVLFDLLCADPERPWNLIVHFRGYPADILSPCEGEDSVKWTYMNSLKEAAFIITGNSRSVMNMSQADQVALWESVMKGNLDGYKSMATKLKIGPFEEDGLLRTTSAERQLQQGSDEPESPGSGKTFNLWLGRVPVRLYVRSVEEDLEYLEDAVPLSDWERVSYINRPLEIPKGEGSSYITLEHALKTLLPEFFSSKSTGRAGDSQPLGTMGSASDDSAIVDSTQSSQEVESASTNLREEDVAKKAKVKLVRVQGIELDMDIPFLWVANNLKNPEYYLHIYLSPHLAMADEKLAKLSEAVAGLNEISENEKSGFLSLVSRYLSGDEEHIEWAKIHTPTDEVVVPYDTLEAPPEDIEETKKLLDKLAVLKLNGGLGTTMGCTGPKSVIEVRNGYTFLDLIVLQIESLNKKYGSNVPLLLMNSFNTHDDTLKIVEKYANSNIDIHTFNQSKYPRVVADEFLPWPSKGKTCKDGWYPPGHGDIFPSLMNSGKLDLLLSQGKEYVFIANSDNLGAIVDMKILNHLIHKQNEYCMEVTPKTLADVKGGTLISYEERVQLLEIAQVPDAHVNEFKSIEKFKIFNTNNLWVNLKAIKRLVEADALKMEIIPNPKEVDGVKVLQLETAAGAAIRFFDHAIGINVPRSRFLPVKATSDLQLVQSDLYTLVDGFVTRNAARTNPSNPAIELGPEFKKVGNFLGRFKSIPSIVELDSLKVSGDVWFGSGVVLKGKVTITANSGVKLEIPDGAVIEEKDINGPEDL
;
A
#
# COMPACT_ATOMS: atom_id res chain seq x y z
N MET A 1 -38.10 28.42 -14.51
CA MET A 1 -37.64 27.08 -14.92
C MET A 1 -36.13 27.13 -14.90
N ALA A 2 -35.50 26.48 -13.93
CA ALA A 2 -34.06 26.24 -13.98
C ALA A 2 -33.82 25.04 -14.90
N ALA A 3 -32.80 25.10 -15.75
CA ALA A 3 -32.32 23.91 -16.44
C ALA A 3 -31.62 22.99 -15.42
N PRO A 4 -31.71 21.65 -15.56
CA PRO A 4 -30.98 20.74 -14.71
C PRO A 4 -29.47 20.95 -14.88
N TYR A 5 -28.75 20.93 -13.76
CA TYR A 5 -27.29 20.89 -13.77
C TYR A 5 -26.89 19.45 -14.11
N ASP A 6 -26.25 19.27 -15.27
CA ASP A 6 -25.93 17.95 -15.80
C ASP A 6 -24.45 17.63 -15.53
N GLU A 7 -24.17 16.72 -14.58
CA GLU A 7 -22.80 16.25 -14.32
C GLU A 7 -22.22 15.45 -15.49
N ALA A 8 -23.05 15.00 -16.44
CA ALA A 8 -22.58 14.44 -17.72
C ALA A 8 -22.06 15.53 -18.70
N ALA A 9 -22.12 16.83 -18.33
CA ALA A 9 -21.59 17.94 -19.13
C ALA A 9 -20.05 18.04 -19.14
N TRP A 10 -19.36 16.90 -19.16
CA TRP A 10 -18.12 16.79 -19.94
C TRP A 10 -18.47 17.13 -21.38
N SER A 11 -18.32 18.41 -21.75
CA SER A 11 -18.63 18.81 -23.12
C SER A 11 -17.84 17.94 -24.10
N GLU A 12 -18.51 17.45 -25.14
CA GLU A 12 -17.87 16.71 -26.26
C GLU A 12 -16.68 17.51 -26.85
N GLU A 13 -16.73 18.84 -26.69
CA GLU A 13 -15.70 19.81 -26.97
C GLU A 13 -14.48 19.75 -26.02
N ALA A 14 -14.64 19.48 -24.72
CA ALA A 14 -13.53 19.24 -23.79
C ALA A 14 -12.81 17.93 -24.13
N ALA A 15 -13.55 16.86 -24.43
CA ALA A 15 -12.99 15.60 -24.92
C ALA A 15 -12.24 15.79 -26.26
N ARG A 16 -12.84 16.52 -27.23
CA ARG A 16 -12.15 16.94 -28.47
C ARG A 16 -10.87 17.75 -28.20
N ARG A 17 -10.84 18.60 -27.18
CA ARG A 17 -9.69 19.46 -26.83
C ARG A 17 -8.59 18.73 -26.07
N VAL A 18 -8.93 17.72 -25.27
CA VAL A 18 -7.97 16.73 -24.72
C VAL A 18 -7.38 15.92 -25.88
N TRP A 19 -8.18 15.47 -26.83
CA TRP A 19 -7.72 14.89 -28.11
C TRP A 19 -7.00 15.88 -29.04
N GLY A 20 -6.98 17.17 -28.69
CA GLY A 20 -6.12 18.21 -29.29
C GLY A 20 -4.80 18.44 -28.56
N GLY A 21 -4.51 17.68 -27.51
CA GLY A 21 -3.25 17.73 -26.74
C GLY A 21 -3.21 18.73 -25.58
N ALA A 22 -4.29 19.44 -25.28
CA ALA A 22 -4.29 20.43 -24.18
C ALA A 22 -4.10 19.78 -22.79
N VAL A 23 -3.47 20.52 -21.88
CA VAL A 23 -3.64 20.32 -20.43
C VAL A 23 -4.83 21.21 -20.03
N PRO A 24 -6.01 20.63 -19.73
CA PRO A 24 -7.11 21.41 -19.21
C PRO A 24 -6.88 21.61 -17.72
N LEU A 25 -6.99 22.85 -17.24
CA LEU A 25 -7.04 23.19 -15.83
C LEU A 25 -8.51 23.43 -15.46
N GLN A 26 -8.93 22.97 -14.29
CA GLN A 26 -10.22 23.30 -13.71
C GLN A 26 -9.98 24.00 -12.37
N VAL A 27 -10.36 25.26 -12.29
CA VAL A 27 -10.07 26.12 -11.13
C VAL A 27 -11.32 26.26 -10.26
N HIS A 28 -11.22 25.81 -9.02
CA HIS A 28 -12.23 25.89 -7.98
C HIS A 28 -11.92 27.05 -7.04
N LEU A 29 -12.94 27.73 -6.51
CA LEU A 29 -12.75 28.74 -5.45
C LEU A 29 -12.69 28.02 -4.10
N HIS A 30 -11.71 28.36 -3.25
CA HIS A 30 -11.64 27.81 -1.90
C HIS A 30 -12.87 28.19 -1.05
N ASP A 31 -13.42 27.26 -0.27
CA ASP A 31 -14.67 27.43 0.48
C ASP A 31 -14.69 28.67 1.39
N ALA A 32 -13.56 28.99 2.05
CA ALA A 32 -13.47 30.17 2.92
C ALA A 32 -13.61 31.51 2.16
N ASP A 33 -13.41 31.51 0.85
CA ASP A 33 -13.54 32.68 -0.03
C ASP A 33 -14.89 32.70 -0.78
N VAL A 34 -15.74 31.67 -0.61
CA VAL A 34 -17.11 31.64 -1.14
C VAL A 34 -18.03 32.54 -0.30
N THR A 35 -18.47 33.66 -0.85
CA THR A 35 -19.42 34.58 -0.17
C THR A 35 -20.88 34.44 -0.64
N ALA A 36 -21.18 33.47 -1.49
CA ALA A 36 -22.51 33.26 -2.08
C ALA A 36 -22.87 31.77 -2.10
N LEU A 37 -24.15 31.45 -1.85
CA LEU A 37 -24.68 30.08 -1.89
C LEU A 37 -25.76 29.96 -2.98
N PRO A 38 -25.69 28.96 -3.88
CA PRO A 38 -24.62 27.94 -4.00
C PRO A 38 -23.27 28.57 -4.42
N PRO A 39 -22.14 27.87 -4.16
CA PRO A 39 -20.81 28.33 -4.60
C PRO A 39 -20.75 28.55 -6.12
N PRO A 40 -19.91 29.49 -6.60
CA PRO A 40 -19.76 29.73 -8.02
C PRO A 40 -19.21 28.49 -8.74
N PRO A 41 -19.68 28.16 -9.95
CA PRO A 41 -19.22 26.99 -10.69
C PRO A 41 -17.72 27.06 -11.01
N PRO A 42 -17.03 25.91 -11.10
CA PRO A 42 -15.59 25.86 -11.40
C PRO A 42 -15.29 26.39 -12.80
N PHE A 43 -14.10 26.94 -12.97
CA PHE A 43 -13.69 27.63 -14.20
C PHE A 43 -12.67 26.81 -14.99
N LEU A 44 -13.00 26.44 -16.23
CA LEU A 44 -12.13 25.68 -17.11
C LEU A 44 -11.18 26.59 -17.91
N VAL A 45 -9.88 26.35 -17.81
CA VAL A 45 -8.82 27.07 -18.54
C VAL A 45 -7.92 26.07 -19.25
N THR A 46 -7.84 26.11 -20.57
CA THR A 46 -7.03 25.16 -21.35
C THR A 46 -5.67 25.75 -21.72
N LEU A 47 -4.59 25.08 -21.30
CA LEU A 47 -3.25 25.34 -21.79
C LEU A 47 -3.06 24.57 -23.11
N ARG A 48 -2.86 25.28 -24.23
CA ARG A 48 -2.73 24.66 -25.57
C ARG A 48 -1.26 24.45 -25.99
N PRO A 49 -0.79 23.20 -26.15
CA PRO A 49 0.27 22.88 -27.09
C PRO A 49 -0.33 22.60 -28.48
N PRO A 50 0.28 23.07 -29.59
CA PRO A 50 -0.09 22.64 -30.93
C PRO A 50 0.82 21.50 -31.44
N PRO A 51 0.44 20.83 -32.56
CA PRO A 51 1.03 19.54 -32.93
C PRO A 51 2.39 19.66 -33.69
N LEU A 52 2.87 18.60 -34.33
CA LEU A 52 4.21 18.48 -34.97
C LEU A 52 4.15 18.22 -36.48
N SER A 53 4.85 18.99 -37.32
CA SER A 53 4.77 18.86 -38.78
C SER A 53 5.18 17.48 -39.32
N SER A 54 4.40 16.99 -40.27
CA SER A 54 4.44 15.64 -40.86
C SER A 54 5.62 15.35 -41.79
N ALA A 55 6.75 16.06 -41.65
CA ALA A 55 7.85 16.04 -42.61
C ALA A 55 9.12 15.29 -42.15
N LYS A 56 9.21 14.86 -40.87
CA LYS A 56 10.42 14.19 -40.32
C LYS A 56 10.15 12.87 -39.56
N ALA A 57 8.92 12.37 -39.57
CA ALA A 57 8.48 11.21 -38.78
C ALA A 57 8.50 9.87 -39.55
N ILE A 58 9.43 9.69 -40.51
CA ILE A 58 9.55 8.46 -41.32
C ILE A 58 10.90 7.80 -41.03
N CYS A 59 11.00 7.17 -39.85
CA CYS A 59 11.82 5.99 -39.55
C CYS A 59 11.89 5.77 -38.03
N PHE A 60 10.93 5.02 -37.47
CA PHE A 60 11.13 3.76 -36.73
C PHE A 60 9.76 3.33 -36.18
N THR A 61 9.41 2.07 -36.38
CA THR A 61 8.03 1.57 -36.18
C THR A 61 7.80 1.09 -34.74
N GLY A 62 6.70 1.49 -34.10
CA GLY A 62 6.21 0.72 -32.96
C GLY A 62 5.14 1.33 -32.06
N PHE A 63 5.13 2.64 -31.84
CA PHE A 63 4.21 3.26 -30.87
C PHE A 63 3.73 4.66 -31.29
N ALA A 64 2.66 5.15 -30.65
CA ALA A 64 2.00 6.43 -30.91
C ALA A 64 1.37 6.61 -32.31
N SER A 65 0.19 6.02 -32.51
CA SER A 65 -0.76 6.32 -33.60
C SER A 65 -1.35 7.76 -33.54
N TRP A 66 -0.74 8.68 -32.81
CA TRP A 66 -1.40 9.91 -32.33
C TRP A 66 -0.38 11.05 -32.10
N PHE A 67 -0.04 11.82 -33.15
CA PHE A 67 0.28 13.28 -33.13
C PHE A 67 0.77 13.78 -34.51
N ARG A 68 0.04 14.70 -35.19
CA ARG A 68 0.47 15.37 -36.46
C ARG A 68 -0.05 16.82 -36.61
N ASN A 69 0.80 17.72 -37.13
CA ASN A 69 0.66 19.12 -37.67
C ASN A 69 0.02 20.26 -36.83
N CYS A 70 0.64 21.38 -36.45
CA CYS A 70 2.05 21.88 -36.34
C CYS A 70 2.08 23.18 -35.46
N ASP A 71 3.18 23.52 -34.73
CA ASP A 71 3.86 24.86 -34.66
C ASP A 71 4.67 25.14 -33.34
N PRO A 72 6.00 25.41 -33.33
CA PRO A 72 6.80 25.37 -32.09
C PRO A 72 6.49 26.37 -30.97
N LEU A 73 6.02 27.59 -31.23
CA LEU A 73 6.10 28.67 -30.20
C LEU A 73 4.99 28.68 -29.16
N ARG A 74 3.88 27.98 -29.39
CA ARG A 74 2.82 27.91 -28.37
C ARG A 74 3.12 26.87 -27.29
N ARG A 75 4.12 26.02 -27.47
CA ARG A 75 4.68 25.13 -26.43
C ARG A 75 5.47 25.90 -25.34
N LEU A 76 5.75 27.18 -25.60
CA LEU A 76 6.67 27.98 -24.81
C LEU A 76 5.99 28.82 -23.72
N ALA A 77 4.70 29.12 -23.83
CA ALA A 77 4.04 30.14 -23.00
C ALA A 77 3.66 29.71 -21.56
N ALA A 78 4.21 28.61 -21.05
CA ALA A 78 3.77 27.93 -19.82
C ALA A 78 3.72 28.83 -18.57
N LEU A 79 4.75 29.63 -18.31
CA LEU A 79 4.78 30.62 -17.20
C LEU A 79 3.75 31.75 -17.38
N CYS A 80 3.55 32.19 -18.62
CA CYS A 80 2.71 33.33 -18.96
C CYS A 80 1.22 32.97 -18.92
N GLU A 81 0.85 31.75 -19.36
CA GLU A 81 -0.54 31.28 -19.35
C GLU A 81 -1.06 31.01 -17.93
N PHE A 82 -0.22 30.53 -17.00
CA PHE A 82 -0.61 30.45 -15.59
C PHE A 82 -0.97 31.83 -15.05
N ARG A 83 -0.13 32.84 -15.29
CA ARG A 83 -0.43 34.22 -14.89
C ARG A 83 -1.61 34.85 -15.63
N ARG A 84 -1.80 34.54 -16.92
CA ARG A 84 -2.99 34.93 -17.69
C ARG A 84 -4.26 34.31 -17.11
N CYS A 85 -4.18 33.10 -16.55
CA CYS A 85 -5.25 32.49 -15.78
C CYS A 85 -5.55 33.32 -14.52
N ILE A 86 -4.54 33.67 -13.71
CA ILE A 86 -4.69 34.55 -12.52
C ILE A 86 -5.32 35.90 -12.90
N SER A 87 -4.76 36.59 -13.89
CA SER A 87 -5.24 37.91 -14.31
C SER A 87 -6.62 37.87 -14.96
N ARG A 88 -6.96 36.81 -15.72
CA ARG A 88 -8.31 36.63 -16.27
C ARG A 88 -9.33 36.36 -15.17
N ILE A 89 -9.01 35.50 -14.20
CA ILE A 89 -9.86 35.23 -13.04
C ILE A 89 -10.06 36.51 -12.20
N ALA A 90 -9.01 37.31 -11.99
CA ALA A 90 -9.10 38.59 -11.29
C ALA A 90 -9.94 39.62 -12.05
N VAL A 91 -9.84 39.70 -13.38
CA VAL A 91 -10.61 40.64 -14.21
C VAL A 91 -12.07 40.21 -14.40
N GLU A 92 -12.33 38.97 -14.78
CA GLU A 92 -13.70 38.44 -14.95
C GLU A 92 -14.50 38.45 -13.64
N ARG A 93 -13.84 38.45 -12.48
CA ARG A 93 -14.51 38.63 -11.16
C ARG A 93 -14.50 40.07 -10.62
N ALA A 94 -13.66 40.98 -11.15
CA ALA A 94 -13.73 42.40 -10.81
C ALA A 94 -15.03 43.05 -11.33
N ASP A 95 -15.55 42.59 -12.46
CA ASP A 95 -16.87 42.99 -13.00
C ASP A 95 -18.05 42.44 -12.15
N SER A 96 -17.82 41.43 -11.30
CA SER A 96 -18.81 40.86 -10.37
C SER A 96 -18.56 41.29 -8.92
N SER A 97 -18.60 42.60 -8.68
CA SER A 97 -18.16 43.27 -7.43
C SER A 97 -18.96 42.99 -6.15
N SER A 98 -19.87 42.01 -6.14
CA SER A 98 -20.72 41.67 -4.98
C SER A 98 -20.26 40.44 -4.18
N ALA A 99 -19.24 39.72 -4.64
CA ALA A 99 -18.89 38.39 -4.10
C ALA A 99 -17.47 38.26 -3.50
N LEU A 100 -16.81 39.36 -3.16
CA LEU A 100 -15.50 39.39 -2.49
C LEU A 100 -15.45 40.53 -1.46
N PRO A 101 -14.69 40.39 -0.35
CA PRO A 101 -14.56 41.45 0.65
C PRO A 101 -13.70 42.63 0.16
N PRO A 102 -13.78 43.82 0.79
CA PRO A 102 -12.84 44.90 0.55
C PRO A 102 -11.49 44.59 1.21
N GLY A 103 -10.47 44.32 0.40
CA GLY A 103 -9.10 44.05 0.85
C GLY A 103 -8.41 43.08 -0.10
N VAL A 104 -7.42 43.56 -0.86
CA VAL A 104 -6.73 42.74 -1.87
C VAL A 104 -5.56 42.01 -1.22
N ASP A 105 -5.82 40.82 -0.71
CA ASP A 105 -4.78 39.82 -0.47
C ASP A 105 -4.27 39.30 -1.84
N THR A 106 -3.01 38.86 -1.88
CA THR A 106 -2.38 38.38 -3.12
C THR A 106 -2.98 37.03 -3.54
N VAL A 107 -3.43 36.93 -4.80
CA VAL A 107 -4.01 35.68 -5.32
C VAL A 107 -2.95 34.57 -5.40
N TRP A 108 -3.28 33.39 -4.88
CA TRP A 108 -2.44 32.21 -4.95
C TRP A 108 -3.26 30.95 -5.27
N PHE A 109 -2.55 29.86 -5.60
CA PHE A 109 -3.15 28.60 -6.05
C PHE A 109 -2.63 27.46 -5.20
N GLU A 110 -3.50 26.49 -4.95
CA GLU A 110 -3.21 25.28 -4.18
C GLU A 110 -3.53 24.04 -5.04
N TYR A 111 -2.78 22.97 -4.82
CA TYR A 111 -3.13 21.62 -5.27
C TYR A 111 -2.97 20.63 -4.11
N LYS A 112 -4.05 19.95 -3.72
CA LYS A 112 -4.07 18.94 -2.64
C LYS A 112 -3.35 19.41 -1.36
N GLY A 113 -3.60 20.63 -0.90
CA GLY A 113 -2.97 21.22 0.30
C GLY A 113 -1.64 21.96 0.07
N LEU A 114 -1.03 21.87 -1.12
CA LEU A 114 0.27 22.49 -1.40
C LEU A 114 0.14 23.84 -2.15
N PRO A 115 0.66 24.96 -1.62
CA PRO A 115 0.77 26.23 -2.33
C PRO A 115 1.71 26.16 -3.54
N LEU A 116 1.24 26.57 -4.72
CA LEU A 116 1.97 26.47 -5.98
C LEU A 116 2.98 27.60 -6.18
N LYS A 117 4.25 27.24 -6.40
CA LYS A 117 5.34 28.17 -6.76
C LYS A 117 5.14 28.76 -8.16
N TRP A 118 4.53 29.94 -8.25
CA TRP A 118 4.21 30.63 -9.51
C TRP A 118 5.40 30.88 -10.45
N TYR A 119 6.63 30.89 -9.93
CA TYR A 119 7.86 31.08 -10.70
C TYR A 119 8.42 29.77 -11.31
N VAL A 120 7.82 28.62 -10.99
CA VAL A 120 8.12 27.33 -11.63
C VAL A 120 7.18 27.17 -12.84
N PRO A 121 7.67 26.73 -14.02
CA PRO A 121 6.80 26.55 -15.19
C PRO A 121 5.68 25.55 -14.91
N ILE A 122 4.44 25.87 -15.33
CA ILE A 122 3.28 25.03 -15.00
C ILE A 122 3.37 23.59 -15.52
N GLY A 123 4.03 23.35 -16.65
CA GLY A 123 4.30 21.99 -17.13
C GLY A 123 5.18 21.18 -16.16
N VAL A 124 6.11 21.84 -15.48
CA VAL A 124 6.95 21.22 -14.44
C VAL A 124 6.20 21.06 -13.12
N LEU A 125 5.34 22.01 -12.75
CA LEU A 125 4.43 21.83 -11.62
C LEU A 125 3.51 20.63 -11.84
N PHE A 126 2.99 20.45 -13.06
CA PHE A 126 2.21 19.28 -13.46
C PHE A 126 3.05 17.99 -13.40
N ASP A 127 4.26 17.98 -14.00
CA ASP A 127 5.17 16.80 -13.94
C ASP A 127 5.55 16.40 -12.50
N LEU A 128 5.67 17.37 -11.58
CA LEU A 128 6.03 17.13 -10.17
C LEU A 128 4.85 16.66 -9.30
N LEU A 129 3.65 17.19 -9.56
CA LEU A 129 2.48 17.08 -8.65
C LEU A 129 1.40 16.13 -9.17
N CYS A 130 1.27 15.95 -10.49
CA CYS A 130 0.33 15.02 -11.13
C CYS A 130 1.08 13.76 -11.57
N ALA A 131 1.15 12.78 -10.65
CA ALA A 131 1.90 11.57 -10.86
C ALA A 131 1.24 10.65 -11.90
N ASP A 132 -0.08 10.44 -11.79
CA ASP A 132 -0.97 10.23 -12.94
C ASP A 132 -1.41 11.59 -13.50
N PRO A 133 -1.28 11.87 -14.82
CA PRO A 133 -1.73 13.12 -15.44
C PRO A 133 -3.27 13.27 -15.48
N GLU A 134 -3.87 13.62 -14.34
CA GLU A 134 -5.27 14.05 -14.17
C GLU A 134 -5.67 15.14 -15.18
N ARG A 135 -6.79 14.93 -15.90
CA ARG A 135 -7.29 15.87 -16.92
C ARG A 135 -8.82 16.03 -16.80
N PRO A 136 -9.33 17.22 -16.40
CA PRO A 136 -8.60 18.44 -16.08
C PRO A 136 -7.79 18.34 -14.78
N TRP A 137 -6.64 19.03 -14.73
CA TRP A 137 -5.91 19.23 -13.49
C TRP A 137 -6.70 20.20 -12.61
N ASN A 138 -7.22 19.68 -11.49
CA ASN A 138 -8.07 20.42 -10.56
C ASN A 138 -7.21 21.27 -9.61
N LEU A 139 -7.31 22.59 -9.72
CA LEU A 139 -6.61 23.57 -8.89
C LEU A 139 -7.58 24.35 -8.02
N ILE A 140 -7.16 24.73 -6.81
CA ILE A 140 -7.92 25.64 -5.95
C ILE A 140 -7.28 27.02 -6.03
N VAL A 141 -8.10 28.07 -6.16
CA VAL A 141 -7.66 29.48 -6.11
C VAL A 141 -8.12 30.14 -4.81
N HIS A 142 -7.20 30.87 -4.20
CA HIS A 142 -7.37 31.58 -2.94
C HIS A 142 -7.18 33.08 -3.17
N PHE A 143 -8.05 33.87 -2.57
CA PHE A 143 -8.02 35.34 -2.58
C PHE A 143 -7.63 35.92 -1.21
N ARG A 144 -7.32 35.07 -0.24
CA ARG A 144 -6.91 35.43 1.13
C ARG A 144 -5.78 34.55 1.65
N GLY A 145 -5.13 34.99 2.71
CA GLY A 145 -4.23 34.13 3.51
C GLY A 145 -3.00 33.68 2.73
N TYR A 146 -2.36 34.63 2.03
CA TYR A 146 -1.20 34.35 1.19
C TYR A 146 -0.03 33.73 2.00
N PRO A 147 0.48 32.53 1.64
CA PRO A 147 1.52 31.84 2.40
C PRO A 147 2.91 32.44 2.09
N ALA A 148 3.20 33.59 2.72
CA ALA A 148 4.42 34.37 2.51
C ALA A 148 5.70 33.70 3.03
N ASP A 149 5.56 32.66 3.84
CA ASP A 149 6.61 31.75 4.31
C ASP A 149 7.05 30.75 3.22
N ILE A 150 6.15 30.38 2.30
CA ILE A 150 6.39 29.39 1.22
C ILE A 150 6.56 30.08 -0.15
N LEU A 151 5.81 31.16 -0.41
CA LEU A 151 5.71 31.83 -1.71
C LEU A 151 6.24 33.27 -1.65
N SER A 152 7.17 33.60 -2.56
CA SER A 152 7.61 34.98 -2.78
C SER A 152 6.50 35.81 -3.45
N PRO A 153 6.19 37.04 -3.00
CA PRO A 153 5.11 37.85 -3.58
C PRO A 153 5.21 38.05 -5.10
N CYS A 154 4.08 37.98 -5.79
CA CYS A 154 3.97 38.30 -7.22
C CYS A 154 3.31 39.68 -7.41
N GLU A 155 4.09 40.75 -7.32
CA GLU A 155 3.59 42.14 -7.27
C GLU A 155 2.96 42.66 -8.58
N GLY A 156 3.14 41.97 -9.71
CA GLY A 156 2.57 42.41 -10.98
C GLY A 156 3.11 41.70 -12.22
N GLU A 157 3.00 42.35 -13.37
CA GLU A 157 3.52 41.80 -14.63
C GLU A 157 5.03 41.93 -14.75
N ASP A 158 5.56 43.06 -14.25
CA ASP A 158 6.99 43.32 -14.29
C ASP A 158 7.77 42.30 -13.46
N SER A 159 7.23 41.76 -12.38
CA SER A 159 7.85 40.66 -11.60
C SER A 159 8.06 39.40 -12.45
N VAL A 160 7.05 38.98 -13.23
CA VAL A 160 7.15 37.75 -14.05
C VAL A 160 7.98 37.98 -15.30
N LYS A 161 7.84 39.15 -15.93
CA LYS A 161 8.72 39.61 -17.01
C LYS A 161 10.18 39.65 -16.56
N TRP A 162 10.45 40.10 -15.34
CA TRP A 162 11.78 40.12 -14.74
C TRP A 162 12.34 38.70 -14.56
N THR A 163 11.56 37.77 -13.99
CA THR A 163 11.94 36.36 -13.82
C THR A 163 12.24 35.67 -15.16
N TYR A 164 11.42 35.93 -16.19
CA TYR A 164 11.65 35.46 -17.55
C TYR A 164 12.94 36.03 -18.15
N MET A 165 13.13 37.36 -18.06
CA MET A 165 14.33 38.02 -18.59
C MET A 165 15.61 37.63 -17.84
N ASN A 166 15.51 37.29 -16.54
CA ASN A 166 16.65 36.77 -15.78
C ASN A 166 17.01 35.35 -16.25
N SER A 167 16.02 34.45 -16.36
CA SER A 167 16.23 33.08 -16.87
C SER A 167 16.82 33.09 -18.29
N LEU A 168 16.36 34.01 -19.15
CA LEU A 168 16.91 34.19 -20.50
C LEU A 168 18.38 34.68 -20.49
N LYS A 169 18.78 35.53 -19.53
CA LYS A 169 20.19 35.95 -19.35
C LYS A 169 21.07 34.78 -18.90
N GLU A 170 20.58 33.94 -17.98
CA GLU A 170 21.28 32.73 -17.51
C GLU A 170 21.51 31.75 -18.66
N ALA A 171 20.47 31.45 -19.44
CA ALA A 171 20.59 30.58 -20.62
C ALA A 171 21.53 31.16 -21.69
N ALA A 172 21.45 32.47 -21.97
CA ALA A 172 22.36 33.14 -22.90
C ALA A 172 23.83 33.03 -22.45
N PHE A 173 24.09 33.18 -21.14
CA PHE A 173 25.40 33.00 -20.55
C PHE A 173 25.91 31.56 -20.69
N ILE A 174 25.04 30.56 -20.45
CA ILE A 174 25.38 29.14 -20.65
C ILE A 174 25.75 28.85 -22.12
N ILE A 175 24.94 29.33 -23.08
CA ILE A 175 25.11 29.01 -24.50
C ILE A 175 26.31 29.73 -25.12
N THR A 176 26.54 31.00 -24.75
CA THR A 176 27.51 31.88 -25.44
C THR A 176 28.67 32.37 -24.56
N GLY A 177 28.75 31.92 -23.30
CA GLY A 177 29.75 32.34 -22.31
C GLY A 177 29.56 33.77 -21.80
N ASN A 178 28.50 34.48 -22.20
CA ASN A 178 28.20 35.84 -21.75
C ASN A 178 26.70 36.18 -21.96
N SER A 179 26.18 37.17 -21.24
CA SER A 179 24.78 37.61 -21.36
C SER A 179 24.58 38.86 -22.24
N ARG A 180 25.62 39.33 -22.96
CA ARG A 180 25.60 40.62 -23.68
C ARG A 180 24.50 40.70 -24.73
N SER A 181 24.16 39.60 -25.40
CA SER A 181 23.07 39.59 -26.38
C SER A 181 21.70 39.95 -25.80
N VAL A 182 21.45 39.58 -24.53
CA VAL A 182 20.20 39.93 -23.83
C VAL A 182 20.32 41.32 -23.22
N MET A 183 21.46 41.66 -22.61
CA MET A 183 21.67 42.96 -21.96
C MET A 183 21.74 44.14 -22.94
N ASN A 184 22.25 43.92 -24.15
CA ASN A 184 22.35 44.95 -25.20
C ASN A 184 21.07 45.05 -26.05
N MET A 185 20.05 44.24 -25.78
CA MET A 185 18.75 44.32 -26.44
C MET A 185 18.04 45.62 -26.01
N SER A 186 17.49 46.37 -26.96
CA SER A 186 16.78 47.61 -26.64
C SER A 186 15.56 47.34 -25.77
N GLN A 187 15.13 48.32 -24.94
CA GLN A 187 13.94 48.16 -24.10
C GLN A 187 12.69 47.85 -24.93
N ALA A 188 12.58 48.43 -26.14
CA ALA A 188 11.50 48.14 -27.09
C ALA A 188 11.55 46.68 -27.59
N ASP A 189 12.73 46.14 -27.90
CA ASP A 189 12.90 44.74 -28.31
C ASP A 189 12.62 43.77 -27.15
N GLN A 190 13.03 44.10 -25.92
CA GLN A 190 12.72 43.30 -24.73
C GLN A 190 11.21 43.26 -24.46
N VAL A 191 10.51 44.40 -24.63
CA VAL A 191 9.04 44.47 -24.54
C VAL A 191 8.40 43.67 -25.67
N ALA A 192 8.86 43.82 -26.92
CA ALA A 192 8.32 43.07 -28.07
C ALA A 192 8.52 41.55 -27.94
N LEU A 193 9.66 41.11 -27.39
CA LEU A 193 9.93 39.71 -27.08
C LEU A 193 8.97 39.20 -25.98
N TRP A 194 8.84 39.93 -24.87
CA TRP A 194 7.93 39.62 -23.78
C TRP A 194 6.47 39.53 -24.25
N GLU A 195 5.99 40.54 -24.96
CA GLU A 195 4.65 40.58 -25.54
C GLU A 195 4.42 39.42 -26.51
N SER A 196 5.43 39.02 -27.28
CA SER A 196 5.31 37.88 -28.19
C SER A 196 5.13 36.56 -27.44
N VAL A 197 5.79 36.37 -26.30
CA VAL A 197 5.56 35.20 -25.41
C VAL A 197 4.16 35.29 -24.78
N MET A 198 3.81 36.43 -24.18
CA MET A 198 2.50 36.67 -23.53
C MET A 198 1.30 36.51 -24.48
N LYS A 199 1.46 36.83 -25.77
CA LYS A 199 0.42 36.73 -26.80
C LYS A 199 0.47 35.42 -27.61
N GLY A 200 1.42 34.52 -27.32
CA GLY A 200 1.62 33.28 -28.08
C GLY A 200 1.94 33.49 -29.56
N ASN A 201 2.67 34.56 -29.89
CA ASN A 201 3.01 35.00 -31.25
C ASN A 201 4.35 34.42 -31.69
N LEU A 202 4.29 33.32 -32.46
CA LEU A 202 5.45 32.62 -33.02
C LEU A 202 6.35 33.56 -33.85
N ASP A 203 5.81 34.21 -34.86
CA ASP A 203 6.62 34.97 -35.82
C ASP A 203 7.22 36.22 -35.17
N GLY A 204 6.48 36.86 -34.25
CA GLY A 204 6.99 37.96 -33.42
C GLY A 204 8.19 37.56 -32.57
N TYR A 205 8.07 36.46 -31.82
CA TYR A 205 9.19 35.98 -31.00
C TYR A 205 10.35 35.49 -31.87
N LYS A 206 10.12 34.75 -32.96
CA LYS A 206 11.21 34.31 -33.87
C LYS A 206 11.99 35.52 -34.40
N SER A 207 11.27 36.56 -34.85
CA SER A 207 11.85 37.81 -35.31
C SER A 207 12.74 38.46 -34.23
N MET A 208 12.27 38.56 -32.99
CA MET A 208 13.09 39.12 -31.89
C MET A 208 14.21 38.19 -31.43
N ALA A 209 14.00 36.87 -31.41
CA ALA A 209 14.97 35.88 -30.98
C ALA A 209 16.17 35.77 -31.93
N THR A 210 16.01 36.02 -33.23
CA THR A 210 17.17 36.12 -34.15
C THR A 210 18.14 37.24 -33.75
N LYS A 211 17.66 38.32 -33.12
CA LYS A 211 18.51 39.41 -32.62
C LYS A 211 19.38 38.99 -31.42
N LEU A 212 18.98 37.96 -30.66
CA LEU A 212 19.78 37.40 -29.57
C LEU A 212 21.05 36.70 -30.06
N LYS A 213 21.10 36.29 -31.34
CA LYS A 213 22.20 35.49 -31.91
C LYS A 213 22.47 34.18 -31.15
N ILE A 214 21.48 33.70 -30.39
CA ILE A 214 21.45 32.39 -29.75
C ILE A 214 20.84 31.43 -30.78
N GLY A 215 21.69 30.87 -31.63
CA GLY A 215 21.29 30.06 -32.77
C GLY A 215 20.63 28.72 -32.40
N PRO A 216 19.94 28.06 -33.34
CA PRO A 216 19.61 26.64 -33.19
C PRO A 216 20.90 25.80 -33.20
N PHE A 217 20.87 24.64 -32.55
CA PHE A 217 21.90 23.63 -32.78
C PHE A 217 21.69 23.07 -34.20
N GLU A 218 22.67 23.24 -35.08
CA GLU A 218 22.52 22.97 -36.52
C GLU A 218 22.20 21.50 -36.81
N GLU A 219 21.25 21.29 -37.73
CA GLU A 219 20.77 19.96 -38.16
C GLU A 219 21.34 19.56 -39.55
N ASP A 220 22.24 20.37 -40.11
CA ASP A 220 22.60 20.36 -41.55
C ASP A 220 23.86 19.53 -41.86
N GLY A 221 24.04 18.41 -41.15
CA GLY A 221 25.19 17.51 -41.28
C GLY A 221 25.16 16.54 -42.47
N LEU A 222 24.07 16.51 -43.27
CA LEU A 222 23.83 15.43 -44.24
C LEU A 222 23.62 15.86 -45.71
N LEU A 223 23.60 17.15 -46.04
CA LEU A 223 23.21 17.63 -47.40
C LEU A 223 24.12 18.68 -48.04
N ARG A 224 25.34 18.91 -47.51
CA ARG A 224 26.35 19.80 -48.12
C ARG A 224 27.72 19.18 -48.40
N THR A 225 27.74 17.92 -48.81
CA THR A 225 28.74 17.48 -49.80
C THR A 225 28.34 18.01 -51.18
N THR A 226 29.31 18.38 -52.03
CA THR A 226 29.12 18.98 -53.38
C THR A 226 28.62 20.44 -53.44
N SER A 227 29.42 21.40 -52.93
CA SER A 227 29.47 22.77 -53.50
C SER A 227 30.62 23.66 -53.00
N ALA A 228 31.23 23.36 -51.85
CA ALA A 228 32.30 24.19 -51.26
C ALA A 228 33.72 23.93 -51.82
N GLU A 229 33.93 22.91 -52.68
CA GLU A 229 35.25 22.55 -53.23
C GLU A 229 35.67 23.36 -54.48
N ARG A 230 34.98 24.46 -54.82
CA ARG A 230 35.24 25.24 -56.05
C ARG A 230 35.68 26.69 -55.86
N GLN A 231 36.01 27.13 -54.63
CA GLN A 231 36.52 28.49 -54.39
C GLN A 231 37.77 28.58 -53.50
N LEU A 232 38.55 27.49 -53.37
CA LEU A 232 39.90 27.51 -52.79
C LEU A 232 41.00 27.37 -53.87
N GLN A 233 40.92 28.20 -54.90
CA GLN A 233 42.01 28.45 -55.87
C GLN A 233 41.97 29.90 -56.36
N GLN A 234 42.55 30.83 -55.59
CA GLN A 234 43.34 32.00 -56.06
C GLN A 234 43.73 32.95 -54.90
N GLY A 235 45.02 33.32 -54.82
CA GLY A 235 45.60 34.47 -54.11
C GLY A 235 45.52 34.46 -52.57
N SER A 236 46.59 34.35 -51.76
CA SER A 236 47.98 34.89 -51.73
C SER A 236 48.16 36.09 -50.79
N ASP A 237 49.13 35.91 -49.88
CA ASP A 237 50.00 36.89 -49.21
C ASP A 237 49.59 37.57 -47.87
N GLU A 238 50.40 37.21 -46.86
CA GLU A 238 50.97 38.04 -45.77
C GLU A 238 50.23 38.24 -44.40
N PRO A 239 50.96 38.54 -43.30
CA PRO A 239 51.04 37.57 -42.19
C PRO A 239 50.40 37.99 -40.84
N GLU A 240 50.57 37.12 -39.85
CA GLU A 240 49.97 37.14 -38.51
C GLU A 240 50.28 38.37 -37.63
N SER A 241 49.44 38.56 -36.61
CA SER A 241 49.84 39.17 -35.33
C SER A 241 49.39 38.28 -34.17
N PRO A 242 50.29 37.86 -33.26
CA PRO A 242 49.97 36.90 -32.21
C PRO A 242 49.38 37.60 -30.98
N GLY A 243 48.24 37.13 -30.46
CA GLY A 243 47.64 37.82 -29.31
C GLY A 243 46.27 37.41 -28.77
N SER A 244 45.70 36.26 -29.15
CA SER A 244 44.71 35.58 -28.29
C SER A 244 44.58 34.12 -28.71
N GLY A 245 44.78 33.20 -27.77
CA GLY A 245 44.57 31.77 -28.01
C GLY A 245 43.09 31.50 -28.21
N LYS A 246 42.63 31.47 -29.47
CA LYS A 246 41.37 30.81 -29.82
C LYS A 246 41.54 29.32 -29.55
N THR A 247 41.05 28.85 -28.41
CA THR A 247 40.74 27.43 -28.23
C THR A 247 39.86 27.00 -29.41
N PHE A 248 40.31 25.98 -30.14
CA PHE A 248 39.53 25.42 -31.24
C PHE A 248 38.16 24.99 -30.70
N ASN A 249 37.08 25.37 -31.40
CA ASN A 249 35.72 25.02 -31.02
C ASN A 249 35.48 23.51 -31.20
N LEU A 250 35.85 22.72 -30.19
CA LEU A 250 35.65 21.27 -30.11
C LEU A 250 34.18 20.85 -29.89
N TRP A 251 33.25 21.80 -29.82
CA TRP A 251 31.86 21.56 -29.41
C TRP A 251 30.87 22.12 -30.45
N LEU A 252 29.75 21.41 -30.61
CA LEU A 252 28.63 21.72 -31.50
C LEU A 252 27.65 22.71 -30.84
N GLY A 253 27.59 22.71 -29.51
CA GLY A 253 26.89 23.71 -28.70
C GLY A 253 26.79 23.31 -27.23
N ARG A 254 26.29 24.23 -26.39
CA ARG A 254 25.92 24.01 -24.99
C ARG A 254 24.42 24.12 -24.81
N VAL A 255 23.77 23.11 -24.20
CA VAL A 255 22.34 23.12 -23.89
C VAL A 255 22.14 23.49 -22.41
N PRO A 256 21.41 24.56 -22.07
CA PRO A 256 20.98 24.82 -20.69
C PRO A 256 19.94 23.80 -20.25
N VAL A 257 20.24 22.98 -19.23
CA VAL A 257 19.29 22.03 -18.66
C VAL A 257 19.02 22.38 -17.19
N ARG A 258 17.74 22.37 -16.82
CA ARG A 258 17.25 22.52 -15.44
C ARG A 258 16.52 21.24 -15.05
N LEU A 259 17.10 20.50 -14.13
CA LEU A 259 16.60 19.21 -13.65
C LEU A 259 15.82 19.43 -12.35
N TYR A 260 14.69 18.73 -12.24
CA TYR A 260 13.81 18.73 -11.07
C TYR A 260 13.77 17.29 -10.56
N VAL A 261 14.37 17.06 -9.41
CA VAL A 261 14.48 15.72 -8.80
C VAL A 261 13.66 15.71 -7.53
N ARG A 262 12.67 14.82 -7.46
CA ARG A 262 11.89 14.60 -6.23
C ARG A 262 12.66 13.60 -5.35
N SER A 263 12.98 13.98 -4.12
CA SER A 263 13.47 13.03 -3.11
C SER A 263 12.26 12.30 -2.54
N VAL A 264 12.20 10.99 -2.79
CA VAL A 264 11.25 10.09 -2.16
C VAL A 264 11.97 9.44 -0.98
N GLU A 265 11.33 9.41 0.20
CA GLU A 265 11.83 8.69 1.39
C GLU A 265 11.15 7.32 1.58
N GLU A 266 10.01 7.13 0.92
CA GLU A 266 9.20 5.91 0.92
C GLU A 266 9.47 5.09 -0.35
N ASP A 267 9.36 3.76 -0.25
CA ASP A 267 9.49 2.88 -1.42
C ASP A 267 8.19 2.98 -2.25
N LEU A 268 8.29 3.46 -3.50
CA LEU A 268 7.15 3.64 -4.42
C LEU A 268 7.43 2.92 -5.74
N GLU A 269 6.61 1.91 -6.05
CA GLU A 269 6.77 1.10 -7.26
C GLU A 269 6.14 1.74 -8.50
N TYR A 270 4.99 2.40 -8.33
CA TYR A 270 4.32 3.26 -9.33
C TYR A 270 4.33 4.73 -8.90
N LEU A 271 4.15 5.64 -9.86
CA LEU A 271 4.07 7.07 -9.54
C LEU A 271 2.74 7.43 -8.84
N GLU A 272 1.70 6.67 -9.11
CA GLU A 272 0.31 6.94 -8.71
C GLU A 272 0.13 6.87 -7.19
N ASP A 273 0.91 6.00 -6.54
CA ASP A 273 0.95 5.79 -5.08
C ASP A 273 1.79 6.86 -4.36
N ALA A 274 2.44 7.77 -5.09
CA ALA A 274 3.31 8.78 -4.50
C ALA A 274 2.51 9.76 -3.65
N VAL A 275 2.63 9.62 -2.31
CA VAL A 275 2.10 10.55 -1.30
C VAL A 275 2.16 11.99 -1.85
N PRO A 276 1.03 12.70 -1.99
CA PRO A 276 1.03 14.03 -2.58
C PRO A 276 2.08 14.92 -1.91
N LEU A 277 2.85 15.69 -2.71
CA LEU A 277 3.90 16.55 -2.18
C LEU A 277 3.30 17.52 -1.15
N SER A 278 3.58 17.27 0.13
CA SER A 278 3.10 18.04 1.29
C SER A 278 3.87 19.34 1.50
N ASP A 279 5.10 19.39 0.98
CA ASP A 279 6.04 20.48 1.12
C ASP A 279 6.93 20.58 -0.13
N TRP A 280 7.70 21.67 -0.20
CA TRP A 280 8.65 21.91 -1.28
C TRP A 280 10.10 21.57 -0.93
N GLU A 281 10.39 21.09 0.28
CA GLU A 281 11.75 20.70 0.70
C GLU A 281 12.18 19.40 0.01
N ARG A 282 11.21 18.53 -0.29
CA ARG A 282 11.36 17.26 -1.03
C ARG A 282 11.65 17.42 -2.54
N VAL A 283 11.92 18.63 -3.04
CA VAL A 283 12.21 18.89 -4.47
C VAL A 283 13.55 19.61 -4.64
N SER A 284 14.51 18.91 -5.24
CA SER A 284 15.83 19.45 -5.60
C SER A 284 15.84 20.05 -7.01
N TYR A 285 16.44 21.23 -7.15
CA TYR A 285 16.57 21.97 -8.41
C TYR A 285 18.04 22.04 -8.83
N ILE A 286 18.39 21.47 -9.99
CA ILE A 286 19.78 21.38 -10.45
C ILE A 286 19.92 22.03 -11.84
N ASN A 287 20.72 23.10 -11.94
CA ASN A 287 21.09 23.72 -13.21
C ASN A 287 22.44 23.17 -13.68
N ARG A 288 22.48 22.41 -14.78
CA ARG A 288 23.72 21.90 -15.38
C ARG A 288 23.66 22.04 -16.91
N PRO A 289 24.71 22.59 -17.57
CA PRO A 289 24.79 22.61 -19.02
C PRO A 289 25.25 21.26 -19.57
N LEU A 290 24.67 20.79 -20.69
CA LEU A 290 25.25 19.69 -21.46
C LEU A 290 26.09 20.25 -22.61
N GLU A 291 27.34 19.80 -22.74
CA GLU A 291 28.20 20.09 -23.88
C GLU A 291 28.10 18.98 -24.93
N ILE A 292 27.94 19.34 -26.21
CA ILE A 292 27.80 18.37 -27.32
C ILE A 292 29.08 18.38 -28.17
N PRO A 293 29.87 17.29 -28.25
CA PRO A 293 31.16 17.29 -28.96
C PRO A 293 31.00 17.49 -30.48
N LYS A 294 32.03 18.06 -31.12
CA LYS A 294 32.25 17.95 -32.58
C LYS A 294 33.20 16.80 -32.86
N GLY A 295 32.69 15.75 -33.49
CA GLY A 295 33.48 14.62 -33.98
C GLY A 295 33.12 14.27 -35.42
N GLU A 296 34.13 14.02 -36.24
CA GLU A 296 33.97 13.36 -37.54
C GLU A 296 33.48 11.92 -37.28
N GLY A 297 32.25 11.60 -37.70
CA GLY A 297 31.61 10.30 -37.40
C GLY A 297 30.68 10.29 -36.17
N SER A 298 30.03 11.42 -35.86
CA SER A 298 29.06 11.57 -34.75
C SER A 298 28.08 10.39 -34.60
N SER A 299 28.26 9.60 -33.54
CA SER A 299 27.14 8.86 -32.94
C SER A 299 26.22 9.87 -32.26
N TYR A 300 24.90 9.71 -32.47
CA TYR A 300 23.92 10.56 -31.79
C TYR A 300 23.97 10.31 -30.27
N ILE A 301 23.90 11.39 -29.49
CA ILE A 301 23.78 11.29 -28.03
C ILE A 301 22.31 10.98 -27.69
N THR A 302 22.06 9.87 -27.01
CA THR A 302 20.73 9.53 -26.46
C THR A 302 20.42 10.33 -25.20
N LEU A 303 19.14 10.43 -24.84
CA LEU A 303 18.69 11.04 -23.59
C LEU A 303 19.34 10.34 -22.38
N GLU A 304 19.48 9.02 -22.42
CA GLU A 304 20.18 8.25 -21.39
C GLU A 304 21.64 8.72 -21.19
N HIS A 305 22.40 8.88 -22.26
CA HIS A 305 23.80 9.33 -22.19
C HIS A 305 23.92 10.79 -21.72
N ALA A 306 22.97 11.64 -22.13
CA ALA A 306 22.88 13.02 -21.65
C ALA A 306 22.59 13.07 -20.14
N LEU A 307 21.64 12.28 -19.63
CA LEU A 307 21.33 12.19 -18.21
C LEU A 307 22.49 11.59 -17.40
N LYS A 308 23.18 10.57 -17.92
CA LYS A 308 24.43 10.02 -17.35
C LYS A 308 25.52 11.09 -17.20
N THR A 309 25.62 12.01 -18.17
CA THR A 309 26.60 13.10 -18.15
C THR A 309 26.18 14.24 -17.24
N LEU A 310 24.89 14.55 -17.17
CA LEU A 310 24.34 15.61 -16.33
C LEU A 310 24.25 15.19 -14.86
N LEU A 311 24.09 13.90 -14.55
CA LEU A 311 23.90 13.33 -13.22
C LEU A 311 24.75 12.06 -13.02
N PRO A 312 26.10 12.13 -13.15
CA PRO A 312 26.97 10.96 -12.99
C PRO A 312 26.80 10.27 -11.63
N GLU A 313 26.42 11.00 -10.59
CA GLU A 313 26.10 10.49 -9.25
C GLU A 313 24.90 9.52 -9.23
N PHE A 314 23.99 9.57 -10.21
CA PHE A 314 22.85 8.65 -10.34
C PHE A 314 23.12 7.46 -11.27
N PHE A 315 24.26 7.39 -11.97
CA PHE A 315 24.48 6.37 -13.02
C PHE A 315 25.88 5.72 -13.08
N SER A 316 26.82 6.10 -12.20
CA SER A 316 28.21 5.64 -12.30
C SER A 316 28.39 4.14 -12.01
N SER A 317 28.93 3.40 -12.99
CA SER A 317 29.50 2.06 -12.79
C SER A 317 31.02 2.12 -12.91
N LYS A 318 31.74 1.64 -11.89
CA LYS A 318 33.19 1.38 -12.03
C LYS A 318 33.36 0.08 -12.81
N SER A 319 33.88 0.18 -14.02
CA SER A 319 34.24 -0.96 -14.84
C SER A 319 35.44 -1.70 -14.25
N THR A 320 35.30 -3.01 -14.04
CA THR A 320 36.43 -3.89 -13.75
C THR A 320 37.23 -4.11 -15.02
N GLY A 321 38.32 -3.36 -15.19
CA GLY A 321 39.26 -3.56 -16.28
C GLY A 321 39.99 -4.89 -16.16
N ARG A 322 39.47 -5.95 -16.79
CA ARG A 322 40.28 -7.09 -17.21
C ARG A 322 40.91 -6.77 -18.55
N ALA A 323 42.21 -6.47 -18.54
CA ALA A 323 43.01 -6.44 -19.75
C ALA A 323 43.01 -7.85 -20.37
N GLY A 324 42.47 -7.97 -21.58
CA GLY A 324 42.64 -9.15 -22.41
C GLY A 324 43.96 -9.03 -23.15
N ASP A 325 45.04 -9.52 -22.54
CA ASP A 325 46.35 -9.52 -23.18
C ASP A 325 46.50 -10.77 -24.05
N SER A 326 46.66 -10.57 -25.35
CA SER A 326 46.84 -11.63 -26.34
C SER A 326 48.12 -11.37 -27.14
N GLN A 327 49.26 -11.84 -26.63
CA GLN A 327 50.50 -11.93 -27.41
C GLN A 327 51.27 -13.25 -27.15
N PRO A 328 52.08 -13.72 -28.13
CA PRO A 328 52.63 -15.08 -28.14
C PRO A 328 54.05 -15.21 -27.54
N LEU A 329 54.53 -16.45 -27.48
CA LEU A 329 55.84 -16.92 -26.97
C LEU A 329 57.05 -16.02 -27.31
N GLY A 330 57.97 -15.88 -26.34
CA GLY A 330 59.24 -15.14 -26.53
C GLY A 330 60.33 -15.26 -25.46
N THR A 331 60.75 -16.49 -25.08
CA THR A 331 62.12 -16.87 -24.61
C THR A 331 62.89 -16.12 -23.48
N MET A 332 63.32 -16.95 -22.49
CA MET A 332 64.63 -16.98 -21.77
C MET A 332 65.01 -15.98 -20.65
N GLY A 333 65.65 -16.55 -19.61
CA GLY A 333 66.48 -15.89 -18.58
C GLY A 333 65.89 -15.96 -17.16
N SER A 334 66.19 -16.97 -16.32
CA SER A 334 67.35 -17.07 -15.38
C SER A 334 67.46 -15.94 -14.35
N ALA A 335 67.67 -16.15 -13.04
CA ALA A 335 67.68 -17.34 -12.18
C ALA A 335 67.79 -16.88 -10.69
N SER A 336 67.46 -17.76 -9.72
CA SER A 336 68.01 -17.85 -8.33
C SER A 336 68.04 -16.61 -7.40
N ASP A 337 67.90 -16.68 -6.07
CA ASP A 337 67.71 -17.83 -5.16
C ASP A 337 67.13 -17.37 -3.80
N ASP A 338 66.75 -18.36 -3.00
CA ASP A 338 66.30 -18.32 -1.60
C ASP A 338 66.98 -17.32 -0.63
N SER A 339 66.24 -16.90 0.42
CA SER A 339 66.51 -17.36 1.80
C SER A 339 65.53 -16.80 2.85
N ALA A 340 65.33 -17.57 3.92
CA ALA A 340 64.51 -17.24 5.09
C ALA A 340 65.38 -16.95 6.33
N ILE A 341 64.80 -16.38 7.40
CA ILE A 341 65.15 -16.50 8.85
C ILE A 341 64.07 -15.68 9.63
N VAL A 342 63.18 -16.24 10.47
CA VAL A 342 63.23 -16.69 11.89
C VAL A 342 63.64 -15.67 12.98
N ASP A 343 62.70 -15.43 13.90
CA ASP A 343 62.81 -15.23 15.37
C ASP A 343 62.85 -13.85 16.08
N SER A 344 62.30 -13.91 17.30
CA SER A 344 62.59 -13.18 18.54
C SER A 344 61.60 -12.12 19.08
N THR A 345 61.23 -12.36 20.34
CA THR A 345 60.38 -11.60 21.29
C THR A 345 60.93 -10.25 21.74
N GLN A 346 60.03 -9.30 22.06
CA GLN A 346 59.99 -8.67 23.41
C GLN A 346 58.67 -7.94 23.70
N SER A 347 58.36 -7.79 24.99
CA SER A 347 57.15 -7.16 25.55
C SER A 347 57.40 -5.74 26.08
N SER A 348 56.36 -4.88 26.13
CA SER A 348 56.06 -3.95 27.25
C SER A 348 54.77 -3.12 27.00
N GLN A 349 53.92 -3.01 28.03
CA GLN A 349 53.14 -1.83 28.53
C GLN A 349 52.49 -0.80 27.56
N GLU A 350 51.39 -0.09 27.86
CA GLU A 350 50.29 -0.14 28.86
C GLU A 350 49.32 1.05 28.55
N VAL A 351 48.14 1.10 29.20
CA VAL A 351 47.23 2.28 29.35
C VAL A 351 46.26 2.66 28.20
N GLU A 352 45.03 3.00 28.62
CA GLU A 352 43.87 3.49 27.85
C GLU A 352 43.98 4.97 27.41
N SER A 353 43.30 5.36 26.33
CA SER A 353 42.30 6.48 26.35
C SER A 353 41.80 6.82 24.93
N ALA A 354 40.59 7.35 24.85
CA ALA A 354 39.89 7.60 23.59
C ALA A 354 40.31 8.94 22.94
N SER A 355 40.36 8.98 21.60
CA SER A 355 39.67 10.01 20.79
C SER A 355 39.82 9.79 19.28
N THR A 356 38.72 10.05 18.57
CA THR A 356 38.62 10.54 17.19
C THR A 356 39.65 10.08 16.15
N ASN A 357 39.20 9.20 15.24
CA ASN A 357 39.31 9.51 13.82
C ASN A 357 38.12 8.91 13.07
N LEU A 358 37.19 9.79 12.70
CA LEU A 358 36.16 9.52 11.70
C LEU A 358 36.87 9.11 10.40
N ARG A 359 36.47 7.98 9.80
CA ARG A 359 36.74 7.71 8.39
C ARG A 359 35.42 7.62 7.65
N GLU A 360 35.08 8.72 7.02
CA GLU A 360 34.12 8.82 5.94
C GLU A 360 34.61 7.92 4.80
N GLU A 361 33.99 6.75 4.63
CA GLU A 361 34.01 6.03 3.35
C GLU A 361 32.55 5.73 2.97
N ASP A 362 31.90 6.75 2.42
CA ASP A 362 30.52 6.66 1.94
C ASP A 362 30.38 5.58 0.86
N VAL A 363 29.54 4.59 1.15
CA VAL A 363 29.11 3.59 0.18
C VAL A 363 28.21 4.26 -0.85
N ALA A 364 28.79 4.64 -1.98
CA ALA A 364 28.09 5.31 -3.08
C ALA A 364 26.92 4.46 -3.60
N LYS A 365 25.70 4.86 -3.22
CA LYS A 365 24.43 4.21 -3.56
C LYS A 365 24.19 4.23 -5.07
N LYS A 366 23.67 3.13 -5.62
CA LYS A 366 23.24 3.06 -7.04
C LYS A 366 21.74 3.35 -7.11
N ALA A 367 21.37 4.49 -7.69
CA ALA A 367 19.99 4.76 -8.09
C ALA A 367 19.75 4.30 -9.54
N LYS A 368 18.48 4.06 -9.91
CA LYS A 368 18.07 3.85 -11.31
C LYS A 368 16.87 4.73 -11.61
N VAL A 369 16.99 5.56 -12.64
CA VAL A 369 15.88 6.42 -13.10
C VAL A 369 14.88 5.55 -13.87
N LYS A 370 13.67 5.36 -13.33
CA LYS A 370 12.56 4.67 -14.03
C LYS A 370 11.80 5.63 -14.96
N LEU A 371 11.62 6.90 -14.58
CA LEU A 371 10.78 7.87 -15.31
C LEU A 371 11.50 9.20 -15.61
N VAL A 372 11.31 9.69 -16.83
CA VAL A 372 11.70 11.04 -17.30
C VAL A 372 10.49 11.71 -17.95
N ARG A 373 10.09 12.89 -17.47
CA ARG A 373 9.03 13.70 -18.10
C ARG A 373 9.47 15.12 -18.43
N VAL A 374 8.87 15.68 -19.47
CA VAL A 374 9.00 17.09 -19.88
C VAL A 374 7.63 17.60 -20.34
N GLN A 375 7.03 18.50 -19.57
CA GLN A 375 5.75 19.17 -19.87
C GLN A 375 4.57 18.19 -20.06
N GLY A 376 4.47 17.15 -19.23
CA GLY A 376 3.45 16.10 -19.32
C GLY A 376 3.70 15.08 -20.42
N ILE A 377 4.89 15.08 -21.04
CA ILE A 377 5.33 14.09 -22.03
C ILE A 377 6.37 13.17 -21.38
N GLU A 378 6.09 11.88 -21.35
CA GLU A 378 7.04 10.84 -20.98
C GLU A 378 8.03 10.58 -22.12
N LEU A 379 9.32 10.48 -21.80
CA LEU A 379 10.40 10.36 -22.78
C LEU A 379 11.12 9.02 -22.67
N ASP A 380 11.23 8.34 -23.81
CA ASP A 380 12.10 7.17 -23.97
C ASP A 380 13.58 7.59 -23.89
N MET A 381 14.36 6.80 -23.16
CA MET A 381 15.79 6.99 -22.90
C MET A 381 16.64 6.95 -24.18
N ASP A 382 16.19 6.25 -25.22
CA ASP A 382 16.92 6.12 -26.49
C ASP A 382 16.70 7.31 -27.46
N ILE A 383 15.79 8.24 -27.14
CA ILE A 383 15.52 9.42 -27.98
C ILE A 383 16.80 10.28 -28.10
N PRO A 384 17.18 10.75 -29.30
CA PRO A 384 18.30 11.66 -29.47
C PRO A 384 18.14 12.94 -28.64
N PHE A 385 19.06 13.20 -27.72
CA PHE A 385 18.97 14.34 -26.80
C PHE A 385 18.88 15.68 -27.53
N LEU A 386 19.54 15.83 -28.68
CA LEU A 386 19.45 17.05 -29.49
C LEU A 386 18.04 17.28 -30.05
N TRP A 387 17.28 16.22 -30.31
CA TRP A 387 15.88 16.31 -30.69
C TRP A 387 15.04 16.80 -29.50
N VAL A 388 15.25 16.25 -28.30
CA VAL A 388 14.61 16.71 -27.05
C VAL A 388 14.88 18.20 -26.82
N ALA A 389 16.15 18.60 -26.85
CA ALA A 389 16.58 19.99 -26.63
C ALA A 389 16.05 20.98 -27.69
N ASN A 390 15.90 20.56 -28.95
CA ASN A 390 15.34 21.43 -29.99
C ASN A 390 13.81 21.53 -29.97
N ASN A 391 13.09 20.50 -29.52
CA ASN A 391 11.63 20.42 -29.59
C ASN A 391 10.89 20.71 -28.28
N LEU A 392 11.53 20.55 -27.12
CA LEU A 392 10.92 20.64 -25.78
C LEU A 392 11.57 21.70 -24.84
N LYS A 393 12.47 22.55 -25.35
CA LYS A 393 12.97 23.72 -24.61
C LYS A 393 11.89 24.80 -24.42
N ASN A 394 11.98 25.53 -23.33
CA ASN A 394 11.18 26.72 -23.00
C ASN A 394 11.71 28.01 -23.68
N PRO A 395 10.97 29.14 -23.70
CA PRO A 395 11.36 30.36 -24.42
C PRO A 395 12.53 31.11 -23.75
N GLU A 396 12.77 30.89 -22.47
CA GLU A 396 14.00 31.28 -21.78
C GLU A 396 15.21 30.40 -22.17
N TYR A 397 15.09 29.55 -23.20
CA TYR A 397 16.11 28.65 -23.75
C TYR A 397 16.57 27.49 -22.83
N TYR A 398 15.96 27.30 -21.66
CA TYR A 398 16.18 26.12 -20.82
C TYR A 398 15.37 24.90 -21.30
N LEU A 399 15.98 23.72 -21.25
CA LEU A 399 15.27 22.44 -21.23
C LEU A 399 14.99 22.06 -19.77
N HIS A 400 13.71 21.91 -19.40
CA HIS A 400 13.31 21.53 -18.05
C HIS A 400 12.95 20.05 -18.03
N ILE A 401 13.57 19.27 -17.15
CA ILE A 401 13.36 17.81 -17.10
C ILE A 401 13.01 17.40 -15.67
N TYR A 402 11.89 16.71 -15.52
CA TYR A 402 11.53 16.02 -14.28
C TYR A 402 12.09 14.59 -14.29
N LEU A 403 12.62 14.17 -13.14
CA LEU A 403 13.19 12.84 -12.91
C LEU A 403 12.60 12.24 -11.64
N SER A 404 12.06 11.03 -11.76
CA SER A 404 11.67 10.21 -10.60
C SER A 404 12.69 9.08 -10.38
N PRO A 405 13.45 9.09 -9.27
CA PRO A 405 14.27 7.97 -8.88
C PRO A 405 13.41 6.91 -8.19
N HIS A 406 13.44 5.67 -8.67
CA HIS A 406 13.01 4.55 -7.85
C HIS A 406 14.15 4.22 -6.88
N LEU A 407 13.86 4.17 -5.58
CA LEU A 407 14.84 3.75 -4.60
C LEU A 407 15.21 2.28 -4.85
N ALA A 408 16.50 1.97 -4.85
CA ALA A 408 17.00 0.59 -4.88
C ALA A 408 16.87 -0.12 -3.50
N MET A 409 16.14 0.49 -2.56
CA MET A 409 16.03 0.04 -1.16
C MET A 409 15.15 -1.19 -1.01
N ALA A 410 14.01 -1.29 -1.70
CA ALA A 410 13.16 -2.48 -1.67
C ALA A 410 13.90 -3.74 -2.17
N ASP A 411 14.55 -3.66 -3.34
CA ASP A 411 15.38 -4.74 -3.89
C ASP A 411 16.55 -5.10 -2.95
N GLU A 412 17.21 -4.11 -2.34
CA GLU A 412 18.32 -4.35 -1.41
C GLU A 412 17.85 -4.96 -0.08
N LYS A 413 16.73 -4.50 0.48
CA LYS A 413 16.06 -5.09 1.66
C LYS A 413 15.68 -6.53 1.37
N LEU A 414 15.02 -6.80 0.24
CA LEU A 414 14.58 -8.14 -0.14
C LEU A 414 15.77 -9.07 -0.43
N ALA A 415 16.84 -8.58 -1.08
CA ALA A 415 18.05 -9.35 -1.31
C ALA A 415 18.77 -9.74 0.00
N LYS A 416 18.98 -8.78 0.91
CA LYS A 416 19.58 -9.03 2.25
C LYS A 416 18.71 -9.95 3.10
N LEU A 417 17.40 -9.75 3.09
CA LEU A 417 16.45 -10.58 3.81
C LEU A 417 16.40 -11.99 3.21
N SER A 418 16.46 -12.14 1.89
CA SER A 418 16.57 -13.44 1.19
C SER A 418 17.85 -14.18 1.56
N GLU A 419 19.00 -13.51 1.57
CA GLU A 419 20.27 -14.09 2.04
C GLU A 419 20.19 -14.51 3.53
N ALA A 420 19.62 -13.66 4.38
CA ALA A 420 19.45 -13.94 5.81
C ALA A 420 18.45 -15.08 6.09
N VAL A 421 17.40 -15.22 5.27
CA VAL A 421 16.39 -16.30 5.31
C VAL A 421 16.96 -17.62 4.77
N ALA A 422 17.78 -17.58 3.72
CA ALA A 422 18.44 -18.77 3.18
C ALA A 422 19.29 -19.47 4.26
N GLY A 423 19.95 -18.70 5.13
CA GLY A 423 20.72 -19.18 6.27
C GLY A 423 19.92 -19.74 7.46
N LEU A 424 18.59 -19.61 7.47
CA LEU A 424 17.73 -20.20 8.51
C LEU A 424 17.48 -21.69 8.22
N ASN A 425 18.01 -22.56 9.08
CA ASN A 425 17.89 -24.02 8.91
C ASN A 425 16.69 -24.60 9.67
N GLU A 426 16.04 -23.80 10.51
CA GLU A 426 14.90 -24.18 11.34
C GLU A 426 13.53 -24.11 10.65
N ILE A 427 13.51 -23.78 9.35
CA ILE A 427 12.32 -23.67 8.48
C ILE A 427 12.59 -24.32 7.12
N SER A 428 11.55 -24.88 6.52
CA SER A 428 11.60 -25.54 5.22
C SER A 428 11.72 -24.56 4.05
N GLU A 429 12.15 -25.04 2.88
CA GLU A 429 12.22 -24.21 1.67
C GLU A 429 10.83 -23.68 1.23
N ASN A 430 9.76 -24.43 1.49
CA ASN A 430 8.39 -23.94 1.25
C ASN A 430 8.04 -22.77 2.19
N GLU A 431 8.46 -22.82 3.46
CA GLU A 431 8.27 -21.71 4.40
C GLU A 431 9.14 -20.50 4.04
N LYS A 432 10.39 -20.71 3.60
CA LYS A 432 11.25 -19.63 3.09
C LYS A 432 10.63 -18.95 1.88
N SER A 433 10.18 -19.72 0.90
CA SER A 433 9.55 -19.23 -0.33
C SER A 433 8.24 -18.46 -0.03
N GLY A 434 7.36 -19.02 0.81
CA GLY A 434 6.13 -18.37 1.22
C GLY A 434 6.37 -17.07 2.02
N PHE A 435 7.35 -17.07 2.92
CA PHE A 435 7.74 -15.87 3.66
C PHE A 435 8.30 -14.79 2.73
N LEU A 436 9.19 -15.15 1.80
CA LEU A 436 9.75 -14.21 0.83
C LEU A 436 8.69 -13.66 -0.13
N SER A 437 7.72 -14.48 -0.57
CA SER A 437 6.57 -14.01 -1.36
C SER A 437 5.71 -13.01 -0.57
N LEU A 438 5.49 -13.26 0.73
CA LEU A 438 4.73 -12.36 1.59
C LEU A 438 5.47 -11.04 1.85
N VAL A 439 6.78 -11.09 2.13
CA VAL A 439 7.62 -9.88 2.29
C VAL A 439 7.72 -9.11 0.98
N SER A 440 7.86 -9.79 -0.17
CA SER A 440 7.93 -9.16 -1.49
C SER A 440 6.65 -8.38 -1.80
N ARG A 441 5.48 -8.97 -1.57
CA ARG A 441 4.18 -8.28 -1.77
C ARG A 441 3.94 -7.14 -0.77
N TYR A 442 4.48 -7.25 0.44
CA TYR A 442 4.45 -6.16 1.42
C TYR A 442 5.37 -4.99 1.03
N LEU A 443 6.49 -5.27 0.35
CA LEU A 443 7.43 -4.26 -0.12
C LEU A 443 7.03 -3.62 -1.47
N SER A 444 6.33 -4.35 -2.35
CA SER A 444 5.83 -3.77 -3.61
C SER A 444 4.67 -2.81 -3.39
N GLY A 445 3.90 -3.00 -2.33
CA GLY A 445 2.69 -2.21 -2.10
C GLY A 445 1.56 -2.55 -3.06
N ASP A 446 1.54 -3.77 -3.62
CA ASP A 446 0.43 -4.33 -4.43
C ASP A 446 -0.85 -4.56 -3.58
N GLU A 447 -1.24 -3.59 -2.75
CA GLU A 447 -2.52 -3.56 -2.06
C GLU A 447 -3.56 -2.94 -2.98
N GLU A 448 -4.50 -3.76 -3.42
CA GLU A 448 -5.59 -3.36 -4.31
C GLU A 448 -6.52 -2.37 -3.58
N HIS A 449 -6.27 -1.08 -3.78
CA HIS A 449 -6.99 0.00 -3.11
C HIS A 449 -8.48 -0.03 -3.45
N ILE A 450 -9.32 -0.21 -2.42
CA ILE A 450 -10.77 -0.32 -2.58
C ILE A 450 -11.36 1.06 -2.84
N GLU A 451 -11.85 1.28 -4.06
CA GLU A 451 -12.65 2.45 -4.40
C GLU A 451 -14.01 2.38 -3.70
N TRP A 452 -14.24 3.23 -2.70
CA TRP A 452 -15.46 3.23 -1.90
C TRP A 452 -16.75 3.32 -2.72
N ALA A 453 -16.71 4.02 -3.86
CA ALA A 453 -17.83 4.18 -4.78
C ALA A 453 -18.24 2.90 -5.53
N LYS A 454 -17.32 1.93 -5.69
CA LYS A 454 -17.57 0.61 -6.31
C LYS A 454 -18.13 -0.42 -5.32
N ILE A 455 -18.20 -0.10 -4.03
CA ILE A 455 -18.71 -1.02 -3.01
C ILE A 455 -20.24 -1.11 -3.10
N HIS A 456 -20.74 -2.33 -3.26
CA HIS A 456 -22.18 -2.63 -3.23
C HIS A 456 -22.53 -3.58 -2.09
N THR A 457 -23.74 -3.41 -1.54
CA THR A 457 -24.30 -4.38 -0.60
C THR A 457 -24.59 -5.68 -1.36
N PRO A 458 -24.13 -6.85 -0.88
CA PRO A 458 -24.44 -8.13 -1.52
C PRO A 458 -25.94 -8.38 -1.62
N THR A 459 -26.38 -9.00 -2.71
CA THR A 459 -27.76 -9.46 -2.88
C THR A 459 -28.02 -10.74 -2.07
N ASP A 460 -29.29 -11.09 -1.85
CA ASP A 460 -29.70 -12.34 -1.21
C ASP A 460 -29.30 -13.61 -2.01
N GLU A 461 -28.83 -13.46 -3.25
CA GLU A 461 -28.24 -14.53 -4.07
C GLU A 461 -26.75 -14.75 -3.75
N VAL A 462 -26.04 -13.67 -3.39
CA VAL A 462 -24.62 -13.70 -3.00
C VAL A 462 -24.46 -13.98 -1.49
N VAL A 463 -25.34 -13.43 -0.65
CA VAL A 463 -25.41 -13.71 0.79
C VAL A 463 -26.77 -14.33 1.11
N VAL A 464 -26.82 -15.66 1.02
CA VAL A 464 -28.06 -16.43 1.10
C VAL A 464 -28.60 -16.43 2.54
N PRO A 465 -29.87 -16.03 2.79
CA PRO A 465 -30.47 -16.13 4.12
C PRO A 465 -30.61 -17.60 4.56
N TYR A 466 -30.14 -17.97 5.76
CA TYR A 466 -30.14 -19.37 6.21
C TYR A 466 -31.53 -20.05 6.18
N ASP A 467 -32.60 -19.29 6.42
CA ASP A 467 -33.97 -19.82 6.42
C ASP A 467 -34.50 -20.18 5.03
N THR A 468 -33.87 -19.71 3.95
CA THR A 468 -34.21 -20.10 2.56
C THR A 468 -33.49 -21.36 2.09
N LEU A 469 -32.53 -21.88 2.87
CA LEU A 469 -31.82 -23.11 2.54
C LEU A 469 -32.75 -24.33 2.62
N GLU A 470 -32.71 -25.14 1.57
CA GLU A 470 -33.41 -26.41 1.47
C GLU A 470 -33.09 -27.31 2.68
N ALA A 471 -34.09 -28.06 3.14
CA ALA A 471 -33.88 -29.06 4.19
C ALA A 471 -32.89 -30.13 3.70
N PRO A 472 -32.06 -30.70 4.59
CA PRO A 472 -31.26 -31.86 4.22
C PRO A 472 -32.16 -33.06 3.91
N PRO A 473 -31.66 -34.07 3.18
CA PRO A 473 -32.39 -35.31 2.95
C PRO A 473 -32.93 -35.92 4.25
N GLU A 474 -34.19 -36.35 4.26
CA GLU A 474 -34.77 -37.09 5.39
C GLU A 474 -34.18 -38.51 5.50
N ASP A 475 -33.67 -39.05 4.38
CA ASP A 475 -33.01 -40.35 4.35
C ASP A 475 -31.62 -40.30 5.01
N ILE A 476 -31.35 -41.33 5.81
CA ILE A 476 -30.09 -41.47 6.56
C ILE A 476 -28.93 -41.77 5.61
N GLU A 477 -29.14 -42.58 4.56
CA GLU A 477 -28.07 -42.93 3.62
C GLU A 477 -27.73 -41.75 2.69
N GLU A 478 -28.71 -40.92 2.30
CA GLU A 478 -28.45 -39.65 1.61
C GLU A 478 -27.73 -38.63 2.50
N THR A 479 -28.15 -38.47 3.76
CA THR A 479 -27.39 -37.63 4.72
C THR A 479 -25.97 -38.14 4.92
N LYS A 480 -25.79 -39.46 5.04
CA LYS A 480 -24.48 -40.10 5.15
C LYS A 480 -23.60 -39.82 3.93
N LYS A 481 -24.12 -39.86 2.69
CA LYS A 481 -23.36 -39.49 1.48
C LYS A 481 -22.86 -38.04 1.49
N LEU A 482 -23.60 -37.10 2.09
CA LEU A 482 -23.14 -35.72 2.27
C LEU A 482 -21.99 -35.67 3.30
N LEU A 483 -22.17 -36.32 4.45
CA LEU A 483 -21.16 -36.41 5.52
C LEU A 483 -19.88 -37.12 5.08
N ASP A 484 -19.99 -38.18 4.28
CA ASP A 484 -18.85 -38.92 3.75
C ASP A 484 -17.98 -38.05 2.83
N LYS A 485 -18.52 -36.95 2.26
CA LYS A 485 -17.78 -35.93 1.49
C LYS A 485 -17.18 -34.80 2.36
N LEU A 486 -17.47 -34.74 3.65
CA LEU A 486 -17.03 -33.67 4.55
C LEU A 486 -15.79 -34.07 5.36
N ALA A 487 -14.92 -33.08 5.58
CA ALA A 487 -13.95 -33.03 6.68
C ALA A 487 -14.20 -31.80 7.58
N VAL A 488 -13.88 -31.87 8.86
CA VAL A 488 -13.98 -30.72 9.78
C VAL A 488 -12.58 -30.30 10.20
N LEU A 489 -12.27 -29.01 10.14
CA LEU A 489 -10.98 -28.44 10.53
C LEU A 489 -11.16 -27.35 11.58
N LYS A 490 -10.42 -27.45 12.68
CA LYS A 490 -10.41 -26.44 13.74
C LYS A 490 -9.08 -25.70 13.79
N LEU A 491 -9.15 -24.38 13.72
CA LEU A 491 -8.00 -23.47 13.86
C LEU A 491 -7.55 -23.49 15.33
N ASN A 492 -6.42 -24.14 15.59
CA ASN A 492 -5.88 -24.43 16.92
C ASN A 492 -4.46 -23.85 17.13
N GLY A 493 -4.07 -22.86 16.32
CA GLY A 493 -2.77 -22.18 16.43
C GLY A 493 -2.65 -21.20 17.60
N GLY A 494 -3.78 -20.77 18.17
CA GLY A 494 -3.87 -19.71 19.18
C GLY A 494 -3.66 -20.19 20.62
N LEU A 495 -2.88 -19.42 21.37
CA LEU A 495 -2.65 -19.62 22.81
C LEU A 495 -3.75 -18.97 23.66
N GLY A 496 -3.98 -19.51 24.86
CA GLY A 496 -4.89 -18.94 25.85
C GLY A 496 -4.31 -17.77 26.68
N THR A 497 -3.25 -17.11 26.23
CA THR A 497 -2.46 -16.14 27.01
C THR A 497 -3.27 -14.93 27.49
N THR A 498 -4.22 -14.43 26.69
CA THR A 498 -5.14 -13.34 27.09
C THR A 498 -5.94 -13.68 28.35
N MET A 499 -6.28 -14.97 28.52
CA MET A 499 -6.99 -15.53 29.67
C MET A 499 -6.03 -16.16 30.71
N GLY A 500 -4.72 -15.91 30.58
CA GLY A 500 -3.70 -16.38 31.52
C GLY A 500 -3.28 -17.84 31.39
N CYS A 501 -3.69 -18.56 30.34
CA CYS A 501 -3.31 -19.94 30.10
C CYS A 501 -2.03 -20.03 29.24
N THR A 502 -1.17 -21.00 29.53
CA THR A 502 0.12 -21.21 28.85
C THR A 502 0.02 -22.08 27.58
N GLY A 503 -1.00 -22.94 27.49
CA GLY A 503 -1.19 -23.88 26.39
C GLY A 503 -2.17 -23.40 25.29
N PRO A 504 -2.56 -24.33 24.38
CA PRO A 504 -3.54 -24.05 23.33
C PRO A 504 -4.87 -23.63 23.92
N LYS A 505 -5.57 -22.68 23.30
CA LYS A 505 -6.84 -22.17 23.85
C LYS A 505 -7.94 -23.25 23.92
N SER A 506 -7.89 -24.24 23.04
CA SER A 506 -8.83 -25.37 22.98
C SER A 506 -8.82 -26.29 24.21
N VAL A 507 -7.79 -26.20 25.06
CA VAL A 507 -7.61 -27.04 26.26
C VAL A 507 -8.17 -26.40 27.53
N ILE A 508 -8.70 -25.17 27.43
CA ILE A 508 -9.41 -24.52 28.55
C ILE A 508 -10.70 -25.29 28.81
N GLU A 509 -10.94 -25.63 30.08
CA GLU A 509 -12.21 -26.24 30.50
C GLU A 509 -13.36 -25.27 30.24
N VAL A 510 -14.33 -25.75 29.43
CA VAL A 510 -15.56 -25.02 29.14
C VAL A 510 -16.59 -25.36 30.20
N ARG A 511 -16.94 -26.64 30.40
CA ARG A 511 -18.05 -27.03 31.28
C ARG A 511 -17.98 -28.50 31.69
N ASN A 512 -18.34 -28.81 32.93
CA ASN A 512 -18.42 -30.18 33.47
C ASN A 512 -17.14 -31.02 33.27
N GLY A 513 -15.95 -30.43 33.36
CA GLY A 513 -14.68 -31.10 33.08
C GLY A 513 -14.30 -31.20 31.60
N TYR A 514 -15.16 -30.79 30.66
CA TYR A 514 -14.90 -30.85 29.23
C TYR A 514 -14.23 -29.57 28.72
N THR A 515 -13.14 -29.72 27.96
CA THR A 515 -12.50 -28.62 27.22
C THR A 515 -13.21 -28.34 25.90
N PHE A 516 -12.87 -27.25 25.20
CA PHE A 516 -13.39 -27.02 23.84
C PHE A 516 -13.11 -28.21 22.91
N LEU A 517 -11.92 -28.79 23.01
CA LEU A 517 -11.54 -29.94 22.19
C LEU A 517 -12.39 -31.18 22.52
N ASP A 518 -12.73 -31.42 23.79
CA ASP A 518 -13.64 -32.51 24.18
C ASP A 518 -15.03 -32.31 23.56
N LEU A 519 -15.56 -31.09 23.64
CA LEU A 519 -16.88 -30.77 23.07
C LEU A 519 -16.90 -30.97 21.55
N ILE A 520 -15.86 -30.52 20.84
CA ILE A 520 -15.71 -30.72 19.39
C ILE A 520 -15.64 -32.20 19.03
N VAL A 521 -14.88 -33.01 19.78
CA VAL A 521 -14.75 -34.45 19.53
C VAL A 521 -16.09 -35.15 19.78
N LEU A 522 -16.77 -34.86 20.88
CA LEU A 522 -18.09 -35.41 21.20
C LEU A 522 -19.15 -35.08 20.13
N GLN A 523 -19.15 -33.85 19.59
CA GLN A 523 -20.06 -33.44 18.51
C GLN A 523 -19.86 -34.29 17.25
N ILE A 524 -18.60 -34.52 16.83
CA ILE A 524 -18.28 -35.27 15.61
C ILE A 524 -18.44 -36.78 15.82
N GLU A 525 -18.08 -37.30 17.00
CA GLU A 525 -18.32 -38.70 17.37
C GLU A 525 -19.83 -39.02 17.42
N SER A 526 -20.64 -38.12 17.99
CA SER A 526 -22.10 -38.22 17.99
C SER A 526 -22.67 -38.19 16.56
N LEU A 527 -22.15 -37.30 15.69
CA LEU A 527 -22.52 -37.23 14.27
C LEU A 527 -22.21 -38.53 13.52
N ASN A 528 -20.98 -39.03 13.63
CA ASN A 528 -20.53 -40.29 13.02
C ASN A 528 -21.35 -41.49 13.52
N LYS A 529 -21.61 -41.56 14.83
CA LYS A 529 -22.44 -42.61 15.44
C LYS A 529 -23.90 -42.56 15.00
N LYS A 530 -24.47 -41.37 14.82
CA LYS A 530 -25.87 -41.17 14.43
C LYS A 530 -26.14 -41.54 12.97
N TYR A 531 -25.23 -41.20 12.06
CA TYR A 531 -25.42 -41.38 10.62
C TYR A 531 -24.59 -42.52 10.00
N GLY A 532 -23.71 -43.18 10.77
CA GLY A 532 -22.81 -44.21 10.25
C GLY A 532 -21.74 -43.68 9.29
N SER A 533 -21.45 -42.38 9.35
CA SER A 533 -20.44 -41.69 8.53
C SER A 533 -19.04 -41.78 9.17
N ASN A 534 -18.00 -41.48 8.39
CA ASN A 534 -16.67 -41.18 8.92
C ASN A 534 -16.24 -39.75 8.54
N VAL A 535 -16.61 -38.77 9.35
CA VAL A 535 -16.14 -37.38 9.26
C VAL A 535 -14.86 -37.25 10.09
N PRO A 536 -13.70 -36.94 9.47
CA PRO A 536 -12.45 -36.71 10.19
C PRO A 536 -12.39 -35.30 10.79
N LEU A 537 -11.68 -35.18 11.91
CA LEU A 537 -11.34 -33.92 12.57
C LEU A 537 -9.87 -33.57 12.32
N LEU A 538 -9.62 -32.40 11.73
CA LEU A 538 -8.29 -31.84 11.54
C LEU A 538 -8.05 -30.70 12.55
N LEU A 539 -6.90 -30.71 13.22
CA LEU A 539 -6.45 -29.63 14.09
C LEU A 539 -5.25 -28.94 13.43
N MET A 540 -5.44 -27.69 13.01
CA MET A 540 -4.38 -26.84 12.48
C MET A 540 -3.68 -26.16 13.65
N ASN A 541 -2.56 -26.74 14.08
CA ASN A 541 -1.76 -26.29 15.21
C ASN A 541 -0.74 -25.21 14.78
N SER A 542 -0.03 -24.63 15.74
CA SER A 542 1.22 -23.89 15.53
C SER A 542 2.33 -24.52 16.35
N PHE A 543 3.59 -24.14 16.12
CA PHE A 543 4.73 -24.54 16.97
C PHE A 543 4.60 -24.11 18.45
N ASN A 544 3.60 -23.28 18.78
CA ASN A 544 3.25 -22.93 20.15
C ASN A 544 2.22 -23.88 20.77
N THR A 545 1.41 -24.58 19.97
CA THR A 545 0.30 -25.42 20.43
C THR A 545 0.44 -26.91 20.13
N HIS A 546 1.35 -27.30 19.23
CA HIS A 546 1.45 -28.66 18.71
C HIS A 546 1.68 -29.73 19.78
N ASP A 547 2.77 -29.61 20.55
CA ASP A 547 3.21 -30.66 21.49
C ASP A 547 2.17 -30.92 22.60
N ASP A 548 1.50 -29.85 23.06
CA ASP A 548 0.45 -29.96 24.07
C ASP A 548 -0.86 -30.50 23.47
N THR A 549 -1.15 -30.20 22.20
CA THR A 549 -2.29 -30.80 21.49
C THR A 549 -2.08 -32.29 21.28
N LEU A 550 -0.87 -32.73 20.91
CA LEU A 550 -0.54 -34.16 20.73
C LEU A 550 -0.81 -34.99 21.98
N LYS A 551 -0.30 -34.56 23.14
CA LYS A 551 -0.53 -35.22 24.45
C LYS A 551 -2.02 -35.36 24.79
N ILE A 552 -2.85 -34.43 24.31
CA ILE A 552 -4.28 -34.41 24.61
C ILE A 552 -5.07 -35.27 23.62
N VAL A 553 -4.70 -35.33 22.34
CA VAL A 553 -5.43 -36.17 21.37
C VAL A 553 -5.24 -37.67 21.61
N GLU A 554 -4.16 -38.08 22.29
CA GLU A 554 -3.94 -39.46 22.75
C GLU A 554 -5.11 -40.01 23.58
N LYS A 555 -5.84 -39.15 24.32
CA LYS A 555 -7.00 -39.59 25.13
C LYS A 555 -8.19 -40.08 24.29
N TYR A 556 -8.23 -39.76 22.99
CA TYR A 556 -9.28 -40.15 22.05
C TYR A 556 -8.89 -41.35 21.17
N ALA A 557 -7.76 -42.03 21.43
CA ALA A 557 -7.29 -43.14 20.61
C ALA A 557 -8.28 -44.32 20.48
N ASN A 558 -9.29 -44.40 21.35
CA ASN A 558 -10.37 -45.40 21.32
C ASN A 558 -11.75 -44.80 20.96
N SER A 559 -11.83 -43.52 20.61
CA SER A 559 -13.07 -42.85 20.18
C SER A 559 -13.37 -43.12 18.71
N ASN A 560 -14.65 -43.06 18.32
CA ASN A 560 -15.10 -43.31 16.94
C ASN A 560 -14.95 -42.05 16.05
N ILE A 561 -13.72 -41.57 15.93
CA ILE A 561 -13.35 -40.34 15.21
C ILE A 561 -11.89 -40.36 14.75
N ASP A 562 -11.66 -40.18 13.46
CA ASP A 562 -10.31 -39.99 12.91
C ASP A 562 -9.82 -38.56 13.20
N ILE A 563 -8.86 -38.41 14.11
CA ILE A 563 -8.23 -37.12 14.41
C ILE A 563 -6.88 -37.02 13.68
N HIS A 564 -6.70 -35.92 12.96
CA HIS A 564 -5.45 -35.54 12.31
C HIS A 564 -4.94 -34.21 12.86
N THR A 565 -3.63 -34.12 13.07
CA THR A 565 -2.96 -32.87 13.45
C THR A 565 -1.94 -32.49 12.39
N PHE A 566 -1.82 -31.21 12.08
CA PHE A 566 -0.72 -30.66 11.29
C PHE A 566 -0.33 -29.29 11.83
N ASN A 567 0.88 -28.82 11.51
CA ASN A 567 1.30 -27.45 11.82
C ASN A 567 1.06 -26.54 10.62
N GLN A 568 0.65 -25.31 10.91
CA GLN A 568 0.81 -24.19 10.00
C GLN A 568 2.28 -23.73 9.96
N SER A 569 2.64 -22.94 8.95
CA SER A 569 3.98 -22.40 8.73
C SER A 569 4.52 -21.64 9.95
N LYS A 570 5.85 -21.62 10.08
CA LYS A 570 6.59 -20.88 11.10
C LYS A 570 7.48 -19.83 10.43
N TYR A 571 7.06 -18.57 10.43
CA TYR A 571 7.83 -17.48 9.80
C TYR A 571 8.71 -16.74 10.83
N PRO A 572 9.88 -16.21 10.42
CA PRO A 572 10.73 -15.43 11.30
C PRO A 572 10.19 -14.00 11.45
N ARG A 573 10.13 -13.49 12.69
CA ARG A 573 9.81 -12.08 12.93
C ARG A 573 10.89 -11.19 12.31
N VAL A 574 10.50 -10.08 11.71
CA VAL A 574 11.45 -9.10 11.15
C VAL A 574 11.70 -7.99 12.17
N VAL A 575 12.95 -7.63 12.45
CA VAL A 575 13.25 -6.46 13.30
C VAL A 575 12.92 -5.20 12.51
N ALA A 576 12.06 -4.34 13.04
CA ALA A 576 11.47 -3.24 12.28
C ALA A 576 12.51 -2.23 11.76
N ASP A 577 13.47 -1.84 12.62
CA ASP A 577 14.45 -0.79 12.32
C ASP A 577 15.54 -1.25 11.32
N GLU A 578 15.78 -2.56 11.20
CA GLU A 578 16.86 -3.15 10.39
C GLU A 578 16.34 -3.95 9.18
N PHE A 579 15.05 -4.29 9.17
CA PHE A 579 14.40 -5.15 8.19
C PHE A 579 15.08 -6.52 7.98
N LEU A 580 15.62 -7.11 9.05
CA LEU A 580 16.26 -8.44 9.04
C LEU A 580 15.49 -9.45 9.90
N PRO A 581 15.51 -10.75 9.56
CA PRO A 581 14.95 -11.80 10.39
C PRO A 581 15.61 -11.84 11.77
N TRP A 582 14.82 -11.76 12.84
CA TRP A 582 15.29 -11.77 14.22
C TRP A 582 16.05 -13.05 14.61
N PRO A 583 15.70 -14.26 14.11
CA PRO A 583 16.51 -15.46 14.30
C PRO A 583 17.94 -15.34 13.73
N SER A 584 18.13 -14.67 12.59
CA SER A 584 19.46 -14.41 12.01
C SER A 584 20.32 -13.50 12.90
N LYS A 585 19.72 -12.77 13.85
CA LYS A 585 20.41 -12.02 14.91
C LYS A 585 20.65 -12.83 16.20
N GLY A 586 20.46 -14.14 16.17
CA GLY A 586 20.68 -15.05 17.30
C GLY A 586 19.44 -15.29 18.19
N LYS A 587 18.29 -14.65 17.93
CA LYS A 587 17.03 -14.93 18.65
C LYS A 587 16.32 -16.16 18.06
N THR A 588 16.94 -17.33 18.13
CA THR A 588 16.41 -18.56 17.53
C THR A 588 15.32 -19.26 18.37
N CYS A 589 15.12 -18.82 19.63
CA CYS A 589 14.03 -19.30 20.50
C CYS A 589 12.63 -18.95 19.95
N LYS A 590 11.56 -19.47 20.57
CA LYS A 590 10.17 -19.31 20.09
C LYS A 590 9.77 -17.85 19.79
N ASP A 591 10.32 -16.88 20.51
CA ASP A 591 10.03 -15.45 20.31
C ASP A 591 10.62 -14.85 19.03
N GLY A 592 11.60 -15.50 18.40
CA GLY A 592 12.09 -15.11 17.07
C GLY A 592 11.10 -15.41 15.94
N TRP A 593 10.02 -16.14 16.20
CA TRP A 593 9.13 -16.71 15.19
C TRP A 593 7.66 -16.41 15.48
N TYR A 594 6.81 -16.60 14.47
CA TYR A 594 5.35 -16.47 14.57
C TYR A 594 4.63 -17.33 13.52
N PRO A 595 3.40 -17.78 13.78
CA PRO A 595 2.53 -18.32 12.74
C PRO A 595 1.95 -17.16 11.90
N PRO A 596 1.96 -17.23 10.55
CA PRO A 596 1.61 -16.11 9.67
C PRO A 596 0.08 -15.91 9.47
N GLY A 597 -0.67 -15.92 10.56
CA GLY A 597 -2.13 -15.80 10.56
C GLY A 597 -2.83 -17.06 10.06
N HIS A 598 -4.17 -17.02 10.05
CA HIS A 598 -4.97 -18.20 9.68
C HIS A 598 -5.14 -18.37 8.16
N GLY A 599 -4.74 -17.42 7.33
CA GLY A 599 -4.72 -17.55 5.86
C GLY A 599 -3.71 -18.59 5.36
N ASP A 600 -2.68 -18.90 6.15
CA ASP A 600 -1.71 -19.98 5.88
C ASP A 600 -2.34 -21.40 5.89
N ILE A 601 -3.61 -21.53 6.27
CA ILE A 601 -4.35 -22.80 6.19
C ILE A 601 -4.26 -23.46 4.81
N PHE A 602 -4.34 -22.69 3.72
CA PHE A 602 -4.35 -23.25 2.37
C PHE A 602 -2.99 -23.87 1.98
N PRO A 603 -1.85 -23.15 2.03
CA PRO A 603 -0.55 -23.75 1.77
C PRO A 603 -0.20 -24.84 2.79
N SER A 604 -0.49 -24.69 4.08
CA SER A 604 -0.14 -25.69 5.09
C SER A 604 -0.97 -26.98 5.03
N LEU A 605 -2.24 -26.91 4.62
CA LEU A 605 -3.05 -28.11 4.37
C LEU A 605 -2.53 -28.90 3.15
N MET A 606 -1.98 -28.21 2.15
CA MET A 606 -1.32 -28.84 1.00
C MET A 606 0.06 -29.41 1.37
N ASN A 607 0.93 -28.59 1.97
CA ASN A 607 2.29 -28.96 2.38
C ASN A 607 2.33 -30.14 3.36
N SER A 608 1.32 -30.29 4.22
CA SER A 608 1.20 -31.42 5.15
C SER A 608 0.74 -32.74 4.49
N GLY A 609 0.43 -32.74 3.20
CA GLY A 609 -0.15 -33.88 2.47
C GLY A 609 -1.58 -34.24 2.91
N LYS A 610 -2.18 -33.48 3.84
CA LYS A 610 -3.52 -33.75 4.35
C LYS A 610 -4.60 -33.41 3.32
N LEU A 611 -4.38 -32.41 2.46
CA LEU A 611 -5.27 -32.12 1.35
C LEU A 611 -5.44 -33.33 0.42
N ASP A 612 -4.33 -33.95 -0.02
CA ASP A 612 -4.36 -35.12 -0.90
C ASP A 612 -4.91 -36.37 -0.22
N LEU A 613 -4.61 -36.56 1.07
CA LEU A 613 -5.22 -37.62 1.88
C LEU A 613 -6.75 -37.49 1.87
N LEU A 614 -7.31 -36.31 2.17
CA LEU A 614 -8.75 -36.09 2.18
C LEU A 614 -9.38 -36.27 0.80
N LEU A 615 -8.75 -35.75 -0.27
CA LEU A 615 -9.23 -35.98 -1.64
C LEU A 615 -9.22 -37.47 -2.03
N SER A 616 -8.19 -38.23 -1.64
CA SER A 616 -8.12 -39.68 -1.90
C SER A 616 -9.16 -40.49 -1.14
N GLN A 617 -9.63 -39.98 0.01
CA GLN A 617 -10.75 -40.54 0.78
C GLN A 617 -12.13 -40.14 0.21
N GLY A 618 -12.18 -39.38 -0.89
CA GLY A 618 -13.43 -38.91 -1.50
C GLY A 618 -14.05 -37.68 -0.83
N LYS A 619 -13.30 -36.97 0.03
CA LYS A 619 -13.77 -35.70 0.60
C LYS A 619 -13.78 -34.61 -0.47
N GLU A 620 -14.82 -33.78 -0.46
CA GLU A 620 -15.00 -32.65 -1.38
C GLU A 620 -14.93 -31.30 -0.66
N TYR A 621 -15.38 -31.22 0.60
CA TYR A 621 -15.43 -29.98 1.37
C TYR A 621 -14.73 -30.10 2.73
N VAL A 622 -14.14 -28.99 3.18
CA VAL A 622 -13.68 -28.80 4.55
C VAL A 622 -14.46 -27.68 5.24
N PHE A 623 -14.99 -27.97 6.43
CA PHE A 623 -15.60 -26.98 7.32
C PHE A 623 -14.54 -26.47 8.31
N ILE A 624 -14.08 -25.24 8.10
CA ILE A 624 -13.05 -24.55 8.88
C ILE A 624 -13.74 -23.67 9.92
N ALA A 625 -13.34 -23.77 11.18
CA ALA A 625 -13.79 -22.83 12.21
C ALA A 625 -12.75 -22.64 13.33
N ASN A 626 -12.90 -21.58 14.13
CA ASN A 626 -12.08 -21.40 15.33
C ASN A 626 -12.33 -22.53 16.35
N SER A 627 -11.28 -23.02 17.02
CA SER A 627 -11.43 -23.99 18.11
C SER A 627 -12.13 -23.41 19.35
N ASP A 628 -12.23 -22.09 19.46
CA ASP A 628 -12.89 -21.38 20.57
C ASP A 628 -14.32 -20.87 20.23
N ASN A 629 -14.89 -21.24 19.07
CA ASN A 629 -16.30 -21.00 18.73
C ASN A 629 -17.13 -22.28 18.98
N LEU A 630 -17.92 -22.27 20.05
CA LEU A 630 -18.78 -23.40 20.45
C LEU A 630 -20.04 -23.55 19.59
N GLY A 631 -20.43 -22.49 18.88
CA GLY A 631 -21.56 -22.51 17.93
C GLY A 631 -21.20 -23.11 16.57
N ALA A 632 -19.91 -23.26 16.27
CA ALA A 632 -19.41 -23.77 14.99
C ALA A 632 -19.55 -25.30 14.85
N ILE A 633 -20.80 -25.76 14.84
CA ILE A 633 -21.17 -27.18 14.64
C ILE A 633 -21.43 -27.47 13.15
N VAL A 634 -21.33 -28.73 12.74
CA VAL A 634 -21.60 -29.09 11.34
C VAL A 634 -23.09 -28.89 11.02
N ASP A 635 -23.39 -28.14 9.98
CA ASP A 635 -24.76 -27.87 9.51
C ASP A 635 -25.08 -28.64 8.23
N MET A 636 -26.15 -29.45 8.27
CA MET A 636 -26.54 -30.27 7.11
C MET A 636 -27.19 -29.44 6.00
N LYS A 637 -27.88 -28.33 6.31
CA LYS A 637 -28.51 -27.47 5.29
C LYS A 637 -27.44 -26.77 4.45
N ILE A 638 -26.42 -26.23 5.13
CA ILE A 638 -25.29 -25.57 4.47
C ILE A 638 -24.55 -26.58 3.59
N LEU A 639 -24.15 -27.73 4.13
CA LEU A 639 -23.45 -28.76 3.38
C LEU A 639 -24.24 -29.24 2.14
N ASN A 640 -25.55 -29.46 2.29
CA ASN A 640 -26.45 -29.84 1.21
C ASN A 640 -26.47 -28.78 0.10
N HIS A 641 -26.68 -27.51 0.46
CA HIS A 641 -26.71 -26.40 -0.49
C HIS A 641 -25.41 -26.29 -1.29
N LEU A 642 -24.25 -26.29 -0.61
CA LEU A 642 -22.94 -26.12 -1.25
C LEU A 642 -22.63 -27.26 -2.24
N ILE A 643 -22.94 -28.50 -1.89
CA ILE A 643 -22.76 -29.66 -2.78
C ILE A 643 -23.71 -29.58 -3.98
N HIS A 644 -24.97 -29.20 -3.80
CA HIS A 644 -25.92 -29.10 -4.91
C HIS A 644 -25.67 -27.91 -5.86
N LYS A 645 -25.20 -26.78 -5.32
CA LYS A 645 -24.90 -25.55 -6.09
C LYS A 645 -23.45 -25.46 -6.58
N GLN A 646 -22.58 -26.36 -6.14
CA GLN A 646 -21.15 -26.42 -6.49
C GLN A 646 -20.38 -25.12 -6.14
N ASN A 647 -20.75 -24.44 -5.05
CA ASN A 647 -20.01 -23.27 -4.55
C ASN A 647 -18.61 -23.70 -4.09
N GLU A 648 -17.55 -23.07 -4.58
CA GLU A 648 -16.20 -23.47 -4.13
C GLU A 648 -15.85 -22.92 -2.73
N TYR A 649 -16.47 -21.83 -2.30
CA TYR A 649 -16.24 -21.20 -1.00
C TYR A 649 -17.54 -20.63 -0.44
N CYS A 650 -17.79 -20.82 0.85
CA CYS A 650 -18.87 -20.20 1.59
C CYS A 650 -18.39 -19.66 2.94
N MET A 651 -18.68 -18.40 3.23
CA MET A 651 -18.44 -17.77 4.53
C MET A 651 -19.77 -17.62 5.28
N GLU A 652 -19.89 -18.21 6.47
CA GLU A 652 -21.04 -17.89 7.32
C GLU A 652 -20.86 -16.47 7.88
N VAL A 653 -21.86 -15.64 7.68
CA VAL A 653 -21.96 -14.29 8.26
C VAL A 653 -23.14 -14.24 9.22
N THR A 654 -23.09 -13.38 10.23
CA THR A 654 -24.22 -13.19 11.17
C THR A 654 -24.52 -11.69 11.30
N PRO A 655 -25.73 -11.27 11.71
CA PRO A 655 -26.04 -9.85 11.84
C PRO A 655 -25.15 -9.15 12.88
N LYS A 656 -24.65 -7.94 12.54
CA LYS A 656 -23.85 -7.10 13.44
C LYS A 656 -24.68 -6.61 14.62
N THR A 657 -24.11 -6.67 15.81
CA THR A 657 -24.54 -5.93 17.00
C THR A 657 -23.58 -4.76 17.25
N LEU A 658 -23.89 -3.92 18.25
CA LEU A 658 -23.01 -2.82 18.67
C LEU A 658 -21.60 -3.27 19.09
N ALA A 659 -21.43 -4.54 19.51
CA ALA A 659 -20.12 -5.11 19.83
C ALA A 659 -19.30 -5.49 18.58
N ASP A 660 -19.96 -5.73 17.45
CA ASP A 660 -19.34 -6.31 16.23
C ASP A 660 -18.99 -5.25 15.17
N VAL A 661 -19.17 -3.95 15.47
CA VAL A 661 -19.04 -2.84 14.50
C VAL A 661 -17.67 -2.76 13.80
N LYS A 662 -16.61 -3.28 14.44
CA LYS A 662 -15.25 -3.33 13.90
C LYS A 662 -14.95 -4.56 13.05
N GLY A 663 -15.81 -5.58 13.04
CA GLY A 663 -15.59 -6.83 12.32
C GLY A 663 -15.77 -6.67 10.81
N GLY A 664 -14.91 -7.36 10.05
CA GLY A 664 -14.97 -7.46 8.61
C GLY A 664 -16.32 -7.95 8.09
N THR A 665 -16.73 -7.42 6.94
CA THR A 665 -18.03 -7.67 6.29
C THR A 665 -17.82 -8.18 4.87
N LEU A 666 -18.74 -9.00 4.39
CA LEU A 666 -18.79 -9.28 2.96
C LEU A 666 -19.36 -8.07 2.22
N ILE A 667 -18.77 -7.78 1.06
CA ILE A 667 -19.23 -6.78 0.10
C ILE A 667 -19.24 -7.39 -1.31
N SER A 668 -20.02 -6.80 -2.21
CA SER A 668 -19.87 -7.02 -3.65
C SER A 668 -18.98 -5.91 -4.22
N TYR A 669 -17.93 -6.29 -4.93
CA TYR A 669 -16.96 -5.40 -5.56
C TYR A 669 -16.53 -6.04 -6.88
N GLU A 670 -16.65 -5.30 -7.99
CA GLU A 670 -16.32 -5.77 -9.35
C GLU A 670 -16.90 -7.16 -9.67
N GLU A 671 -18.20 -7.31 -9.43
CA GLU A 671 -19.00 -8.55 -9.62
C GLU A 671 -18.59 -9.76 -8.74
N ARG A 672 -17.58 -9.62 -7.88
CA ARG A 672 -17.13 -10.65 -6.94
C ARG A 672 -17.56 -10.34 -5.52
N VAL A 673 -17.62 -11.38 -4.69
CA VAL A 673 -17.73 -11.24 -3.24
C VAL A 673 -16.34 -11.17 -2.62
N GLN A 674 -16.10 -10.18 -1.76
CA GLN A 674 -14.85 -10.05 -1.00
C GLN A 674 -15.09 -9.66 0.45
N LEU A 675 -14.13 -10.00 1.31
CA LEU A 675 -14.11 -9.60 2.72
C LEU A 675 -13.46 -8.22 2.83
N LEU A 676 -14.24 -7.22 3.24
CA LEU A 676 -13.74 -5.89 3.59
C LEU A 676 -13.43 -5.85 5.09
N GLU A 677 -12.16 -5.69 5.43
CA GLU A 677 -11.66 -5.45 6.79
C GLU A 677 -11.42 -3.95 7.04
N ILE A 678 -11.50 -3.53 8.31
CA ILE A 678 -11.37 -2.12 8.69
C ILE A 678 -10.04 -1.47 8.28
N ALA A 679 -8.97 -2.26 8.13
CA ALA A 679 -7.65 -1.78 7.70
C ALA A 679 -7.60 -1.35 6.22
N GLN A 680 -8.53 -1.86 5.40
CA GLN A 680 -8.65 -1.54 3.96
C GLN A 680 -9.56 -0.33 3.71
N VAL A 681 -10.20 0.21 4.76
CA VAL A 681 -11.18 1.30 4.66
C VAL A 681 -10.46 2.64 4.76
N PRO A 682 -10.56 3.53 3.75
CA PRO A 682 -10.01 4.88 3.85
C PRO A 682 -10.57 5.64 5.05
N ASP A 683 -9.74 6.41 5.76
CA ASP A 683 -10.10 7.09 7.02
C ASP A 683 -11.41 7.90 6.94
N ALA A 684 -11.66 8.55 5.80
CA ALA A 684 -12.89 9.31 5.54
C ALA A 684 -14.18 8.48 5.69
N HIS A 685 -14.13 7.18 5.39
CA HIS A 685 -15.28 6.27 5.35
C HIS A 685 -15.32 5.28 6.53
N VAL A 686 -14.36 5.33 7.46
CA VAL A 686 -14.32 4.45 8.65
C VAL A 686 -15.58 4.54 9.51
N ASN A 687 -16.25 5.70 9.55
CA ASN A 687 -17.53 5.86 10.26
C ASN A 687 -18.70 5.22 9.51
N GLU A 688 -18.67 5.20 8.18
CA GLU A 688 -19.66 4.51 7.35
C GLU A 688 -19.52 2.98 7.48
N PHE A 689 -18.29 2.46 7.49
CA PHE A 689 -18.00 1.03 7.71
C PHE A 689 -18.55 0.52 9.05
N LYS A 690 -18.43 1.34 10.10
CA LYS A 690 -18.96 1.04 11.45
C LYS A 690 -20.48 1.16 11.54
N SER A 691 -21.16 1.71 10.53
CA SER A 691 -22.63 1.81 10.53
C SER A 691 -23.27 0.45 10.27
N ILE A 692 -23.96 -0.06 11.29
CA ILE A 692 -24.76 -1.29 11.20
C ILE A 692 -25.98 -1.16 10.26
N GLU A 693 -26.35 0.06 9.86
CA GLU A 693 -27.42 0.29 8.88
C GLU A 693 -26.93 0.04 7.45
N LYS A 694 -25.67 0.39 7.15
CA LYS A 694 -25.01 0.10 5.87
C LYS A 694 -24.50 -1.34 5.83
N PHE A 695 -23.62 -1.71 6.77
CA PHE A 695 -22.99 -3.02 6.83
C PHE A 695 -23.63 -3.87 7.93
N LYS A 696 -24.71 -4.58 7.56
CA LYS A 696 -25.60 -5.30 8.49
C LYS A 696 -25.06 -6.63 9.00
N ILE A 697 -24.00 -7.16 8.38
CA ILE A 697 -23.46 -8.50 8.59
C ILE A 697 -21.96 -8.44 8.92
N PHE A 698 -21.43 -9.49 9.55
CA PHE A 698 -19.98 -9.67 9.71
C PHE A 698 -19.56 -11.14 9.63
N ASN A 699 -18.29 -11.35 9.31
CA ASN A 699 -17.66 -12.66 9.19
C ASN A 699 -17.60 -13.39 10.56
N THR A 700 -18.13 -14.61 10.62
CA THR A 700 -18.06 -15.47 11.83
C THR A 700 -16.74 -16.25 11.95
N ASN A 701 -15.96 -16.29 10.87
CA ASN A 701 -14.82 -17.18 10.62
C ASN A 701 -15.19 -18.69 10.66
N ASN A 702 -16.46 -19.01 10.42
CA ASN A 702 -16.93 -20.35 10.03
C ASN A 702 -16.96 -20.39 8.48
N LEU A 703 -16.09 -21.19 7.87
CA LEU A 703 -15.83 -21.19 6.43
C LEU A 703 -16.01 -22.61 5.88
N TRP A 704 -16.62 -22.75 4.72
CA TRP A 704 -16.82 -24.02 4.03
C TRP A 704 -16.14 -23.94 2.67
N VAL A 705 -15.11 -24.75 2.44
CA VAL A 705 -14.24 -24.58 1.26
C VAL A 705 -14.05 -25.91 0.54
N ASN A 706 -14.14 -25.88 -0.79
CA ASN A 706 -13.97 -27.03 -1.66
C ASN A 706 -12.48 -27.42 -1.77
N LEU A 707 -12.15 -28.67 -1.46
CA LEU A 707 -10.78 -29.17 -1.41
C LEU A 707 -10.09 -29.19 -2.79
N LYS A 708 -10.86 -29.38 -3.87
CA LYS A 708 -10.33 -29.34 -5.24
C LYS A 708 -9.99 -27.91 -5.66
N ALA A 709 -10.81 -26.94 -5.25
CA ALA A 709 -10.56 -25.53 -5.46
C ALA A 709 -9.32 -25.04 -4.71
N ILE A 710 -9.15 -25.44 -3.44
CA ILE A 710 -7.92 -25.15 -2.67
C ILE A 710 -6.70 -25.69 -3.43
N LYS A 711 -6.74 -26.94 -3.90
CA LYS A 711 -5.62 -27.53 -4.65
C LYS A 711 -5.28 -26.71 -5.89
N ARG A 712 -6.27 -26.45 -6.74
CA ARG A 712 -6.15 -25.65 -7.97
C ARG A 712 -5.52 -24.28 -7.72
N LEU A 713 -5.99 -23.56 -6.70
CA LEU A 713 -5.58 -22.18 -6.43
C LEU A 713 -4.21 -22.10 -5.73
N VAL A 714 -3.84 -23.08 -4.90
CA VAL A 714 -2.52 -23.14 -4.27
C VAL A 714 -1.45 -23.63 -5.25
N GLU A 715 -1.73 -24.65 -6.07
CA GLU A 715 -0.79 -25.11 -7.11
C GLU A 715 -0.51 -24.05 -8.19
N ALA A 716 -1.48 -23.18 -8.46
CA ALA A 716 -1.34 -22.06 -9.38
C ALA A 716 -0.78 -20.76 -8.74
N ASP A 717 -0.45 -20.78 -7.43
CA ASP A 717 -0.04 -19.60 -6.65
C ASP A 717 -1.00 -18.39 -6.79
N ALA A 718 -2.30 -18.67 -6.94
CA ALA A 718 -3.33 -17.69 -7.26
C ALA A 718 -3.94 -17.00 -6.01
N LEU A 719 -3.73 -17.56 -4.82
CA LEU A 719 -4.23 -16.99 -3.56
C LEU A 719 -3.37 -15.80 -3.12
N LYS A 720 -3.73 -14.59 -3.55
CA LYS A 720 -3.03 -13.34 -3.20
C LYS A 720 -3.81 -12.48 -2.19
N MET A 721 -4.14 -13.08 -1.03
CA MET A 721 -4.84 -12.39 0.06
C MET A 721 -4.08 -11.14 0.53
N GLU A 722 -4.83 -10.15 1.02
CA GLU A 722 -4.27 -8.91 1.58
C GLU A 722 -3.42 -9.19 2.82
N ILE A 723 -2.43 -8.32 3.03
CA ILE A 723 -1.41 -8.48 4.06
C ILE A 723 -1.86 -7.74 5.30
N ILE A 724 -1.69 -8.37 6.45
CA ILE A 724 -1.99 -7.78 7.75
C ILE A 724 -0.64 -7.52 8.44
N PRO A 725 -0.08 -6.31 8.32
CA PRO A 725 1.10 -5.92 9.09
C PRO A 725 0.73 -5.77 10.57
N ASN A 726 1.37 -6.57 11.41
CA ASN A 726 1.16 -6.61 12.86
C ASN A 726 2.44 -6.15 13.59
N PRO A 727 2.72 -4.83 13.61
CA PRO A 727 3.86 -4.27 14.33
C PRO A 727 3.68 -4.46 15.84
N LYS A 728 4.69 -5.02 16.48
CA LYS A 728 4.66 -5.41 17.89
C LYS A 728 5.99 -5.08 18.57
N GLU A 729 5.97 -4.90 19.89
CA GLU A 729 7.18 -4.91 20.71
C GLU A 729 7.31 -6.24 21.46
N VAL A 730 8.48 -6.87 21.39
CA VAL A 730 8.81 -8.11 22.10
C VAL A 730 10.20 -7.96 22.71
N ASP A 731 10.33 -8.15 24.03
CA ASP A 731 11.56 -7.93 24.79
C ASP A 731 12.21 -6.54 24.56
N GLY A 732 11.40 -5.50 24.36
CA GLY A 732 11.86 -4.13 24.04
C GLY A 732 12.30 -3.92 22.59
N VAL A 733 12.21 -4.93 21.73
CA VAL A 733 12.54 -4.85 20.30
C VAL A 733 11.27 -4.68 19.48
N LYS A 734 11.24 -3.66 18.61
CA LYS A 734 10.18 -3.49 17.61
C LYS A 734 10.34 -4.54 16.52
N VAL A 735 9.29 -5.30 16.29
CA VAL A 735 9.23 -6.39 15.33
C VAL A 735 7.98 -6.32 14.47
N LEU A 736 8.13 -6.63 13.19
CA LEU A 736 7.06 -6.78 12.22
C LEU A 736 6.71 -8.26 12.06
N GLN A 737 5.41 -8.54 12.05
CA GLN A 737 4.81 -9.82 11.68
C GLN A 737 3.89 -9.54 10.49
N LEU A 738 3.97 -10.35 9.44
CA LEU A 738 3.12 -10.25 8.27
C LEU A 738 2.19 -11.46 8.26
N GLU A 739 0.90 -11.22 8.38
CA GLU A 739 -0.12 -12.26 8.49
C GLU A 739 -1.12 -12.16 7.33
N THR A 740 -1.90 -13.22 7.10
CA THR A 740 -3.04 -13.19 6.17
C THR A 740 -4.28 -13.81 6.81
N ALA A 741 -5.47 -13.43 6.34
CA ALA A 741 -6.75 -13.95 6.84
C ALA A 741 -7.35 -14.97 5.87
N ALA A 742 -7.77 -16.14 6.38
CA ALA A 742 -8.43 -17.16 5.57
C ALA A 742 -9.70 -16.66 4.86
N GLY A 743 -10.42 -15.71 5.49
CA GLY A 743 -11.63 -15.10 4.93
C GLY A 743 -11.37 -14.20 3.71
N ALA A 744 -10.21 -13.56 3.63
CA ALA A 744 -9.81 -12.73 2.49
C ALA A 744 -9.66 -13.56 1.20
N ALA A 745 -9.39 -14.86 1.32
CA ALA A 745 -9.22 -15.73 0.16
C ALA A 745 -10.49 -15.89 -0.68
N ILE A 746 -11.68 -15.56 -0.14
CA ILE A 746 -12.99 -15.79 -0.79
C ILE A 746 -13.07 -15.25 -2.23
N ARG A 747 -12.40 -14.12 -2.53
CA ARG A 747 -12.43 -13.45 -3.85
C ARG A 747 -11.73 -14.20 -4.99
N PHE A 748 -10.93 -15.23 -4.65
CA PHE A 748 -10.22 -16.09 -5.59
C PHE A 748 -10.97 -17.37 -5.97
N PHE A 749 -12.09 -17.68 -5.29
CA PHE A 749 -12.85 -18.91 -5.50
C PHE A 749 -14.07 -18.67 -6.40
N ASP A 750 -14.37 -19.63 -7.26
CA ASP A 750 -15.49 -19.54 -8.19
C ASP A 750 -16.82 -19.86 -7.49
N HIS A 751 -17.88 -19.12 -7.85
CA HIS A 751 -19.21 -19.22 -7.22
C HIS A 751 -19.17 -19.07 -5.68
N ALA A 752 -18.27 -18.24 -5.16
CA ALA A 752 -18.17 -17.96 -3.74
C ALA A 752 -19.41 -17.21 -3.21
N ILE A 753 -19.87 -17.58 -2.00
CA ILE A 753 -21.07 -16.99 -1.37
C ILE A 753 -20.85 -16.69 0.12
N GLY A 754 -21.73 -15.85 0.67
CA GLY A 754 -22.02 -15.81 2.10
C GLY A 754 -23.30 -16.58 2.44
N ILE A 755 -23.44 -17.02 3.69
CA ILE A 755 -24.73 -17.49 4.24
C ILE A 755 -24.99 -16.71 5.54
N ASN A 756 -26.13 -16.01 5.62
CA ASN A 756 -26.53 -15.25 6.79
C ASN A 756 -27.16 -16.17 7.84
N VAL A 757 -26.36 -16.66 8.78
CA VAL A 757 -26.72 -17.62 9.82
C VAL A 757 -27.23 -16.96 11.10
N PRO A 758 -28.07 -17.66 11.89
CA PRO A 758 -28.41 -17.21 13.23
C PRO A 758 -27.18 -17.18 14.15
N ARG A 759 -27.15 -16.21 15.08
CA ARG A 759 -26.02 -16.00 16.03
C ARG A 759 -25.75 -17.19 16.95
N SER A 760 -26.64 -18.19 17.03
CA SER A 760 -26.38 -19.48 17.67
C SER A 760 -25.15 -20.20 17.10
N ARG A 761 -24.78 -19.95 15.84
CA ARG A 761 -23.57 -20.47 15.19
C ARG A 761 -22.30 -19.66 15.48
N PHE A 762 -22.44 -18.51 16.15
CA PHE A 762 -21.34 -17.62 16.54
C PHE A 762 -21.34 -17.40 18.06
N LEU A 763 -20.75 -18.37 18.76
CA LEU A 763 -20.54 -18.38 20.21
C LEU A 763 -19.04 -18.49 20.53
N PRO A 764 -18.23 -17.48 20.18
CA PRO A 764 -16.81 -17.43 20.53
C PRO A 764 -16.62 -17.14 22.03
N VAL A 765 -15.62 -17.76 22.64
CA VAL A 765 -15.18 -17.43 24.01
C VAL A 765 -13.86 -16.70 23.94
N LYS A 766 -13.84 -15.36 24.02
CA LYS A 766 -12.61 -14.53 23.93
C LYS A 766 -12.09 -14.08 25.29
N ALA A 767 -12.96 -13.88 26.27
CA ALA A 767 -12.64 -13.51 27.65
C ALA A 767 -13.34 -14.43 28.68
N THR A 768 -13.04 -14.24 29.96
CA THR A 768 -13.67 -14.97 31.07
C THR A 768 -15.14 -14.59 31.30
N SER A 769 -15.58 -13.40 30.84
CA SER A 769 -17.00 -13.04 30.74
C SER A 769 -17.77 -13.97 29.80
N ASP A 770 -17.18 -14.29 28.64
CA ASP A 770 -17.78 -15.23 27.68
C ASP A 770 -17.78 -16.66 28.24
N LEU A 771 -16.74 -17.01 29.02
CA LEU A 771 -16.66 -18.30 29.70
C LEU A 771 -17.79 -18.44 30.74
N GLN A 772 -18.07 -17.39 31.51
CA GLN A 772 -19.21 -17.36 32.44
C GLN A 772 -20.54 -17.58 31.72
N LEU A 773 -20.76 -16.96 30.55
CA LEU A 773 -21.97 -17.17 29.74
C LEU A 773 -22.17 -18.66 29.43
N VAL A 774 -21.16 -19.33 28.86
CA VAL A 774 -21.31 -20.74 28.40
C VAL A 774 -21.27 -21.77 29.53
N GLN A 775 -20.66 -21.43 30.67
CA GLN A 775 -20.69 -22.23 31.89
C GLN A 775 -22.04 -22.21 32.60
N SER A 776 -22.77 -21.10 32.50
CA SER A 776 -24.03 -20.89 33.22
C SER A 776 -25.21 -21.74 32.73
N ASP A 777 -26.31 -21.64 33.47
CA ASP A 777 -27.63 -22.16 33.12
C ASP A 777 -28.30 -21.47 31.92
N LEU A 778 -27.74 -20.40 31.34
CA LEU A 778 -28.18 -19.88 30.02
C LEU A 778 -28.05 -20.92 28.90
N TYR A 779 -27.17 -21.91 29.10
CA TYR A 779 -26.97 -23.01 28.18
C TYR A 779 -27.14 -24.36 28.88
N THR A 780 -27.47 -25.36 28.09
CA THR A 780 -27.47 -26.79 28.44
C THR A 780 -26.40 -27.49 27.61
N LEU A 781 -25.90 -28.62 28.11
CA LEU A 781 -24.93 -29.46 27.40
C LEU A 781 -25.56 -30.82 27.11
N VAL A 782 -25.71 -31.16 25.83
CA VAL A 782 -26.27 -32.44 25.36
C VAL A 782 -25.36 -32.96 24.26
N ASP A 783 -24.80 -34.17 24.39
CA ASP A 783 -23.93 -34.81 23.39
C ASP A 783 -22.78 -33.94 22.83
N GLY A 784 -22.20 -33.08 23.67
CA GLY A 784 -21.14 -32.12 23.27
C GLY A 784 -21.67 -30.79 22.71
N PHE A 785 -22.97 -30.66 22.43
CA PHE A 785 -23.60 -29.45 21.91
C PHE A 785 -23.98 -28.49 23.06
N VAL A 786 -23.41 -27.29 23.02
CA VAL A 786 -23.78 -26.18 23.92
C VAL A 786 -25.05 -25.52 23.37
N THR A 787 -26.19 -25.90 23.94
CA THR A 787 -27.54 -25.56 23.46
C THR A 787 -28.14 -24.46 24.31
N ARG A 788 -28.96 -23.58 23.71
CA ARG A 788 -29.65 -22.52 24.46
C ARG A 788 -30.69 -23.13 25.41
N ASN A 789 -30.67 -22.77 26.69
CA ASN A 789 -31.66 -23.26 27.64
C ASN A 789 -33.06 -22.69 27.30
N ALA A 790 -34.05 -23.57 27.15
CA ALA A 790 -35.44 -23.19 26.83
C ALA A 790 -36.12 -22.33 27.92
N ALA A 791 -35.60 -22.31 29.15
CA ALA A 791 -36.05 -21.41 30.21
C ALA A 791 -35.68 -19.93 29.94
N ARG A 792 -34.70 -19.66 29.07
CA ARG A 792 -34.30 -18.30 28.69
C ARG A 792 -35.28 -17.74 27.65
N THR A 793 -36.20 -16.90 28.11
CA THR A 793 -37.23 -16.24 27.26
C THR A 793 -36.66 -15.16 26.33
N ASN A 794 -35.64 -14.41 26.78
CA ASN A 794 -34.98 -13.38 25.98
C ASN A 794 -33.92 -14.02 25.06
N PRO A 795 -34.05 -13.96 23.71
CA PRO A 795 -33.12 -14.60 22.79
C PRO A 795 -31.68 -14.06 22.94
N SER A 796 -31.52 -12.80 23.34
CA SER A 796 -30.21 -12.16 23.53
C SER A 796 -29.47 -12.67 24.78
N ASN A 797 -28.14 -12.77 24.67
CA ASN A 797 -27.26 -12.96 25.83
C ASN A 797 -27.26 -11.69 26.71
N PRO A 798 -27.15 -11.84 28.05
CA PRO A 798 -26.86 -10.70 28.90
C PRO A 798 -25.47 -10.13 28.60
N ALA A 799 -25.31 -8.83 28.81
CA ALA A 799 -24.00 -8.18 28.75
C ALA A 799 -23.24 -8.45 30.06
N ILE A 800 -22.06 -9.08 29.97
CA ILE A 800 -21.22 -9.36 31.14
C ILE A 800 -19.88 -8.64 31.00
N GLU A 801 -19.59 -7.74 31.94
CA GLU A 801 -18.31 -7.04 32.08
C GLU A 801 -17.68 -7.42 33.41
N LEU A 802 -16.55 -8.14 33.38
CA LEU A 802 -15.79 -8.52 34.57
C LEU A 802 -14.47 -7.73 34.63
N GLY A 803 -14.15 -7.23 35.82
CA GLY A 803 -12.93 -6.48 36.11
C GLY A 803 -11.63 -7.25 35.85
N PRO A 804 -10.48 -6.55 35.81
CA PRO A 804 -9.17 -7.14 35.53
C PRO A 804 -8.80 -8.28 36.49
N GLU A 805 -9.36 -8.29 37.70
CA GLU A 805 -9.21 -9.35 38.70
C GLU A 805 -9.65 -10.73 38.20
N PHE A 806 -10.66 -10.77 37.32
CA PHE A 806 -11.24 -11.97 36.71
C PHE A 806 -10.60 -12.33 35.36
N LYS A 807 -9.65 -11.55 34.84
CA LYS A 807 -9.11 -11.73 33.48
C LYS A 807 -8.41 -13.08 33.27
N LYS A 808 -7.79 -13.65 34.32
CA LYS A 808 -7.11 -14.95 34.26
C LYS A 808 -8.05 -16.07 34.70
N VAL A 809 -8.10 -17.20 33.97
CA VAL A 809 -8.98 -18.35 34.28
C VAL A 809 -8.81 -18.83 35.72
N GLY A 810 -7.57 -18.95 36.22
CA GLY A 810 -7.33 -19.38 37.60
C GLY A 810 -7.93 -18.43 38.66
N ASN A 811 -7.89 -17.12 38.41
CA ASN A 811 -8.52 -16.13 39.30
C ASN A 811 -10.05 -16.17 39.18
N PHE A 812 -10.55 -16.25 37.94
CA PHE A 812 -11.99 -16.35 37.65
C PHE A 812 -12.62 -17.56 38.35
N LEU A 813 -12.06 -18.75 38.17
CA LEU A 813 -12.52 -19.98 38.84
C LEU A 813 -12.36 -19.88 40.36
N GLY A 814 -11.27 -19.29 40.86
CA GLY A 814 -11.08 -19.07 42.30
C GLY A 814 -12.10 -18.12 42.93
N ARG A 815 -12.62 -17.16 42.16
CA ARG A 815 -13.61 -16.16 42.63
C ARG A 815 -15.06 -16.64 42.58
N PHE A 816 -15.37 -17.71 41.85
CA PHE A 816 -16.72 -18.29 41.77
C PHE A 816 -16.75 -19.67 42.44
N LYS A 817 -17.19 -19.75 43.71
CA LYS A 817 -17.34 -21.03 44.43
C LYS A 817 -18.34 -21.98 43.75
N SER A 818 -19.35 -21.41 43.07
CA SER A 818 -20.00 -22.04 41.92
C SER A 818 -20.33 -20.95 40.89
N ILE A 819 -20.53 -21.35 39.63
CA ILE A 819 -21.03 -20.43 38.61
C ILE A 819 -22.47 -20.02 38.98
N PRO A 820 -22.81 -18.71 38.99
CA PRO A 820 -24.14 -18.24 39.35
C PRO A 820 -25.19 -18.58 38.28
N SER A 821 -26.44 -18.73 38.72
CA SER A 821 -27.59 -18.74 37.81
C SER A 821 -27.78 -17.35 37.22
N ILE A 822 -27.83 -17.26 35.89
CA ILE A 822 -27.98 -16.01 35.12
C ILE A 822 -29.02 -16.14 33.99
N VAL A 823 -29.89 -17.16 34.05
CA VAL A 823 -30.98 -17.38 33.07
C VAL A 823 -31.96 -16.19 32.98
N GLU A 824 -32.13 -15.42 34.05
CA GLU A 824 -32.98 -14.21 34.13
C GLU A 824 -32.17 -12.90 34.13
N LEU A 825 -30.86 -12.94 33.83
CA LEU A 825 -29.99 -11.76 33.80
C LEU A 825 -30.15 -10.96 32.49
N ASP A 826 -30.07 -9.64 32.55
CA ASP A 826 -29.92 -8.74 31.39
C ASP A 826 -28.53 -8.11 31.31
N SER A 827 -27.94 -7.70 32.44
CA SER A 827 -26.54 -7.25 32.47
C SER A 827 -25.88 -7.43 33.83
N LEU A 828 -24.61 -7.86 33.83
CA LEU A 828 -23.75 -7.94 35.00
C LEU A 828 -22.48 -7.11 34.77
N LYS A 829 -22.18 -6.18 35.68
CA LYS A 829 -20.90 -5.48 35.75
C LYS A 829 -20.24 -5.73 37.11
N VAL A 830 -19.00 -6.24 37.11
CA VAL A 830 -18.24 -6.52 38.34
C VAL A 830 -16.88 -5.82 38.28
N SER A 831 -16.51 -5.09 39.32
CA SER A 831 -15.20 -4.41 39.41
C SER A 831 -14.60 -4.48 40.82
N GLY A 832 -13.27 -4.57 40.91
CA GLY A 832 -12.55 -4.70 42.17
C GLY A 832 -12.53 -6.12 42.76
N ASP A 833 -12.13 -6.26 44.03
CA ASP A 833 -11.91 -7.55 44.69
C ASP A 833 -13.21 -8.23 45.15
N VAL A 834 -14.02 -8.68 44.18
CA VAL A 834 -15.31 -9.36 44.38
C VAL A 834 -15.17 -10.88 44.31
N TRP A 835 -15.83 -11.58 45.22
CA TRP A 835 -15.89 -13.03 45.34
C TRP A 835 -17.34 -13.49 45.47
N PHE A 836 -17.67 -14.65 44.90
CA PHE A 836 -19.02 -15.19 44.86
C PHE A 836 -19.11 -16.55 45.56
N GLY A 837 -20.07 -16.67 46.47
CA GLY A 837 -20.48 -17.92 47.09
C GLY A 837 -21.11 -18.91 46.10
N SER A 838 -21.47 -20.08 46.62
CA SER A 838 -22.16 -21.13 45.89
C SER A 838 -23.67 -20.90 45.84
N GLY A 839 -24.31 -21.24 44.72
CA GLY A 839 -25.77 -21.14 44.54
C GLY A 839 -26.32 -19.72 44.38
N VAL A 840 -25.47 -18.75 44.03
CA VAL A 840 -25.88 -17.36 43.77
C VAL A 840 -26.76 -17.28 42.50
N VAL A 841 -27.80 -16.44 42.54
CA VAL A 841 -28.72 -16.16 41.43
C VAL A 841 -28.69 -14.66 41.12
N LEU A 842 -28.50 -14.30 39.85
CA LEU A 842 -28.47 -12.91 39.38
C LEU A 842 -29.57 -12.68 38.34
N LYS A 843 -30.32 -11.59 38.50
CA LYS A 843 -31.51 -11.26 37.68
C LYS A 843 -31.50 -9.81 37.25
N GLY A 844 -32.06 -9.52 36.07
CA GLY A 844 -32.16 -8.16 35.55
C GLY A 844 -30.79 -7.50 35.42
N LYS A 845 -30.65 -6.27 35.91
CA LYS A 845 -29.40 -5.51 35.92
C LYS A 845 -28.71 -5.55 37.29
N VAL A 846 -27.44 -5.95 37.30
CA VAL A 846 -26.64 -6.06 38.52
C VAL A 846 -25.28 -5.39 38.33
N THR A 847 -24.93 -4.46 39.23
CA THR A 847 -23.58 -3.88 39.32
C THR A 847 -22.97 -4.24 40.68
N ILE A 848 -21.73 -4.70 40.70
CA ILE A 848 -21.00 -4.99 41.94
C ILE A 848 -19.63 -4.33 41.87
N THR A 849 -19.40 -3.33 42.73
CA THR A 849 -18.19 -2.50 42.75
C THR A 849 -17.54 -2.61 44.13
N ALA A 850 -16.40 -3.30 44.20
CA ALA A 850 -15.55 -3.26 45.39
C ALA A 850 -14.59 -2.06 45.28
N ASN A 851 -14.69 -1.13 46.22
CA ASN A 851 -13.78 0.02 46.33
C ASN A 851 -12.33 -0.43 46.60
N SER A 852 -11.36 0.42 46.27
CA SER A 852 -9.92 0.10 46.42
C SER A 852 -9.58 -0.31 47.86
N GLY A 853 -8.99 -1.51 48.02
CA GLY A 853 -8.66 -2.09 49.32
C GLY A 853 -9.82 -2.76 50.05
N VAL A 854 -11.04 -2.74 49.51
CA VAL A 854 -12.22 -3.45 50.03
C VAL A 854 -12.36 -4.79 49.30
N LYS A 855 -12.63 -5.86 50.06
CA LYS A 855 -13.04 -7.16 49.52
C LYS A 855 -14.54 -7.33 49.71
N LEU A 856 -15.26 -7.69 48.65
CA LEU A 856 -16.68 -8.06 48.71
C LEU A 856 -16.84 -9.57 48.55
N GLU A 857 -17.59 -10.20 49.45
CA GLU A 857 -17.92 -11.62 49.39
C GLU A 857 -19.46 -11.77 49.31
N ILE A 858 -19.97 -12.08 48.12
CA ILE A 858 -21.40 -12.37 47.92
C ILE A 858 -21.72 -13.71 48.60
N PRO A 859 -22.67 -13.78 49.55
CA PRO A 859 -22.88 -14.97 50.36
C PRO A 859 -23.47 -16.15 49.57
N ASP A 860 -23.30 -17.36 50.12
CA ASP A 860 -23.91 -18.58 49.57
C ASP A 860 -25.45 -18.41 49.46
N GLY A 861 -26.02 -18.78 48.31
CA GLY A 861 -27.47 -18.71 48.05
C GLY A 861 -28.05 -17.30 47.83
N ALA A 862 -27.22 -16.27 47.72
CA ALA A 862 -27.69 -14.90 47.49
C ALA A 862 -28.51 -14.77 46.18
N VAL A 863 -29.62 -14.03 46.23
CA VAL A 863 -30.41 -13.65 45.05
C VAL A 863 -30.30 -12.14 44.88
N ILE A 864 -29.72 -11.69 43.77
CA ILE A 864 -29.50 -10.28 43.47
C ILE A 864 -30.28 -9.92 42.19
N GLU A 865 -31.19 -8.97 42.30
CA GLU A 865 -32.13 -8.56 41.24
C GLU A 865 -32.24 -7.04 41.21
N GLU A 866 -32.03 -6.42 40.05
CA GLU A 866 -32.13 -4.96 39.82
C GLU A 866 -31.42 -4.11 40.92
N LYS A 867 -30.16 -4.44 41.22
CA LYS A 867 -29.42 -3.89 42.36
C LYS A 867 -27.96 -3.55 42.04
N ASP A 868 -27.53 -2.39 42.53
CA ASP A 868 -26.13 -1.99 42.60
C ASP A 868 -25.59 -2.25 44.02
N ILE A 869 -24.41 -2.85 44.13
CA ILE A 869 -23.72 -3.21 45.39
C ILE A 869 -22.35 -2.52 45.37
N ASN A 870 -22.10 -1.60 46.30
CA ASN A 870 -20.89 -0.75 46.34
C ASN A 870 -20.08 -0.93 47.64
N GLY A 871 -20.65 -1.58 48.65
CA GLY A 871 -19.99 -1.91 49.92
C GLY A 871 -20.62 -3.13 50.62
N PRO A 872 -19.98 -3.66 51.68
CA PRO A 872 -20.53 -4.76 52.47
C PRO A 872 -21.91 -4.46 53.10
N GLU A 873 -22.23 -3.18 53.27
CA GLU A 873 -23.54 -2.67 53.69
C GLU A 873 -24.68 -2.95 52.70
N ASP A 874 -24.36 -3.21 51.43
CA ASP A 874 -25.32 -3.50 50.36
C ASP A 874 -25.57 -5.00 50.13
N LEU A 875 -25.00 -5.90 50.96
CA LEU A 875 -25.08 -7.36 50.77
C LEU A 875 -26.34 -7.98 51.40
#